data_AF-A0A452YJ59-F1
#
_entry.id   AF-A0A452YJ59-F1
#
_cell.length_a   1.000
_cell.length_b   1.000
_cell.length_c   1.000
_cell.angle_alpha   90.00
_cell.angle_beta   90.00
_cell.angle_gamma   90.00
#
_symmetry.space_group_name_H-M   'P 1'
#
loop_
_entity.id
_entity.type
_entity.pdbx_description
1 polymer ?
#
loop_
_entity_poly.entity_id
_entity_poly.type
_entity_poly.pdbx_seq_one_letter_code
_entity_poly.pdbx_strand_id
1 'polypeptide(L)'
;SMERLKSAVPADIRRAVGEGTTRDLPSTTSLLLAFLDDLPLFHQVIGELADPELALCRKDKGRAAELKGRGNACFSRREFEQALGFYSQALRYAPISSDGTGDILVPALYVNRASTMHKLGLLEECLRDCDRAISVSPNYAKAWYRRGMVNASLKNYSSAMHDLEVALSMEVTSSGKSNIEQELKLILLKPQCVNKVGRSSSDCKDAGLAHTDAHKVVLECIATPNKGRGMTSPDDIPPTSLIHVEDPLAAIILKSCRETHCHYCFSEAPADVVFCPLCTIPVYCSRKCQEQAVGGISWNQDTYLESNSNAVDLGILSLTSTRCKATDSKQIAEHRHECGGAHWAAVLPADIVLAGRLMAQYIDSRMLTGKSSAISGPKMDLIQHYDVDSPTSKLESHIYAIVLLSCLQKHYKSDLSWKEETLAQMVLLICQVKVNSIAIVCMKSMDGSQGLTENKGYSAADDGVMCSVEQVKVAQAIYMSGSLFNHSCRPNVHSYFHSRTLFLRSTTYIKSGSPVELSYGPQAGEMNLVKRQKSLQENYKFSCQCSSCSELHLSDLVIDSFCCPRSSCLGAVSESTCYKSEENCVHVSVDESDICKLSLPHVSKVDEDIEKVGKLFFRNNADLKIDPGYCMSCRSQINLSSAVATSEKAASKINRFKELAVIDGISEIPITDALQSLQQIKKLRHPYSKALAQAEDAIAEAFAKIGDQEQARKHCEASIMVVTSIIAQISNSFTEKYNGRNVL
;
A
#
# COMPACT_ATOMS: atom_id res chain seq x y z
N SER A 1 3.31 9.41 -25.96
CA SER A 1 2.26 10.31 -26.52
C SER A 1 1.90 11.45 -25.55
N MET A 2 1.62 11.20 -24.26
CA MET A 2 1.26 12.26 -23.29
C MET A 2 2.26 13.40 -23.14
N GLU A 3 3.57 13.14 -23.01
CA GLU A 3 4.57 14.22 -22.90
C GLU A 3 4.64 15.10 -24.16
N ARG A 4 4.44 14.49 -25.34
CA ARG A 4 4.34 15.23 -26.60
C ARG A 4 3.11 16.14 -26.61
N LEU A 5 1.98 15.65 -26.09
CA LEU A 5 0.75 16.43 -25.95
C LEU A 5 0.97 17.66 -25.04
N LYS A 6 1.61 17.47 -23.88
CA LYS A 6 1.98 18.57 -22.97
C LYS A 6 2.88 19.61 -23.64
N SER A 7 3.89 19.15 -24.37
CA SER A 7 4.84 20.04 -25.06
C SER A 7 4.23 20.82 -26.23
N ALA A 8 3.14 20.31 -26.81
CA ALA A 8 2.46 20.95 -27.94
C ALA A 8 1.61 22.16 -27.53
N VAL A 9 1.32 22.34 -26.23
CA VAL A 9 0.47 23.44 -25.76
C VAL A 9 1.17 24.80 -25.95
N PRO A 10 0.53 25.78 -26.63
CA PRO A 10 1.05 27.13 -26.83
C PRO A 10 1.37 27.87 -25.53
N ALA A 11 2.33 28.80 -25.57
CA ALA A 11 2.81 29.50 -24.38
C ALA A 11 1.75 30.42 -23.75
N ASP A 12 0.86 30.99 -24.57
CA ASP A 12 -0.27 31.83 -24.15
C ASP A 12 -1.33 31.03 -23.37
N ILE A 13 -1.70 29.84 -23.85
CA ILE A 13 -2.62 28.94 -23.12
C ILE A 13 -1.96 28.48 -21.81
N ARG A 14 -0.66 28.12 -21.85
CA ARG A 14 0.09 27.76 -20.64
C ARG A 14 0.10 28.87 -19.60
N ARG A 15 0.27 30.12 -20.02
CA ARG A 15 0.22 31.28 -19.13
C ARG A 15 -1.18 31.50 -18.58
N ALA A 16 -2.22 31.43 -19.41
CA ALA A 16 -3.61 31.59 -18.98
C ALA A 16 -4.01 30.56 -17.91
N VAL A 17 -3.66 29.29 -18.10
CA VAL A 17 -3.90 28.23 -17.11
C VAL A 17 -3.04 28.44 -15.86
N GLY A 18 -1.77 28.82 -16.02
CA GLY A 18 -0.84 28.99 -14.92
C GLY A 18 -1.20 30.12 -13.96
N GLU A 19 -1.62 31.25 -14.49
CA GLU A 19 -2.02 32.45 -13.76
C GLU A 19 -3.49 32.39 -13.29
N GLY A 20 -4.30 31.52 -13.89
CA GLY A 20 -5.72 31.36 -13.58
C GLY A 20 -6.01 30.83 -12.18
N THR A 21 -7.16 31.23 -11.65
CA THR A 21 -7.73 30.78 -10.37
C THR A 21 -8.88 29.81 -10.58
N THR A 22 -9.45 29.27 -9.49
CA THR A 22 -10.65 28.42 -9.53
C THR A 22 -11.84 29.07 -10.25
N ARG A 23 -11.92 30.40 -10.27
CA ARG A 23 -12.97 31.16 -10.99
C ARG A 23 -12.79 31.15 -12.50
N ASP A 24 -11.56 30.98 -12.96
CA ASP A 24 -11.18 30.98 -14.37
C ASP A 24 -11.21 29.57 -14.98
N LEU A 25 -11.51 28.53 -14.19
CA LEU A 25 -11.53 27.15 -14.66
C LEU A 25 -12.47 26.91 -15.85
N PRO A 26 -13.71 27.43 -15.90
CA PRO A 26 -14.58 27.21 -17.06
C PRO A 26 -13.96 27.75 -18.35
N SER A 27 -13.40 28.97 -18.33
CA SER A 27 -12.82 29.58 -19.53
C SER A 27 -11.49 28.94 -19.92
N THR A 28 -10.62 28.64 -18.96
CA THR A 28 -9.29 28.04 -19.21
C THR A 28 -9.39 26.59 -19.68
N THR A 29 -10.34 25.79 -19.14
CA THR A 29 -10.59 24.43 -19.63
C THR A 29 -11.20 24.43 -21.02
N SER A 30 -12.18 25.30 -21.32
CA SER A 30 -12.73 25.45 -22.68
C SER A 30 -11.69 25.87 -23.71
N LEU A 31 -10.83 26.85 -23.35
CA LEU A 31 -9.75 27.30 -24.23
C LEU A 31 -8.77 26.17 -24.57
N LEU A 32 -8.35 25.40 -23.57
CA LEU A 32 -7.44 24.28 -23.78
C LEU A 32 -8.10 23.14 -24.56
N LEU A 33 -9.37 22.83 -24.27
CA LEU A 33 -10.13 21.81 -25.00
C LEU A 33 -10.22 22.15 -26.48
N ALA A 34 -10.61 23.39 -26.83
CA ALA A 34 -10.72 23.83 -28.22
C ALA A 34 -9.38 23.65 -28.97
N PHE A 35 -8.26 23.97 -28.34
CA PHE A 35 -6.94 23.74 -28.92
C PHE A 35 -6.61 22.25 -29.09
N LEU A 36 -6.91 21.41 -28.10
CA LEU A 36 -6.61 19.98 -28.15
C LEU A 36 -7.49 19.24 -29.16
N ASP A 37 -8.75 19.62 -29.32
CA ASP A 37 -9.67 19.01 -30.27
C ASP A 37 -9.22 19.20 -31.73
N ASP A 38 -8.53 20.30 -32.04
CA ASP A 38 -7.95 20.55 -33.36
C ASP A 38 -6.63 19.79 -33.61
N LEU A 39 -6.04 19.18 -32.57
CA LEU A 39 -4.73 18.54 -32.65
C LEU A 39 -4.85 17.03 -32.96
N PRO A 40 -4.35 16.53 -34.11
CA PRO A 40 -4.45 15.10 -34.44
C PRO A 40 -3.80 14.16 -33.41
N LEU A 41 -2.73 14.64 -32.75
CA LEU A 41 -2.06 13.90 -31.68
C LEU A 41 -2.99 13.62 -30.49
N PHE A 42 -3.94 14.51 -30.19
CA PHE A 42 -4.93 14.31 -29.13
C PHE A 42 -5.84 13.13 -29.44
N HIS A 43 -6.44 13.10 -30.64
CA HIS A 43 -7.30 12.00 -31.08
C HIS A 43 -6.56 10.66 -31.13
N GLN A 44 -5.29 10.67 -31.52
CA GLN A 44 -4.42 9.48 -31.43
C GLN A 44 -4.29 9.01 -29.97
N VAL A 45 -3.99 9.91 -29.03
CA VAL A 45 -3.90 9.57 -27.60
C VAL A 45 -5.21 8.98 -27.08
N ILE A 46 -6.35 9.58 -27.40
CA ILE A 46 -7.66 9.07 -26.95
C ILE A 46 -7.97 7.70 -27.61
N GLY A 47 -7.55 7.48 -28.86
CA GLY A 47 -7.61 6.17 -29.50
C GLY A 47 -6.79 5.12 -28.73
N GLU A 48 -5.52 5.40 -28.47
CA GLU A 48 -4.61 4.51 -27.72
C GLU A 48 -5.13 4.18 -26.30
N LEU A 49 -5.84 5.11 -25.65
CA LEU A 49 -6.30 4.95 -24.26
C LEU A 49 -7.70 4.33 -24.10
N ALA A 50 -8.59 4.50 -25.08
CA ALA A 50 -10.01 4.19 -24.92
C ALA A 50 -10.65 3.48 -26.11
N ASP A 51 -9.95 3.26 -27.22
CA ASP A 51 -10.47 2.45 -28.33
C ASP A 51 -10.33 0.96 -27.99
N PRO A 52 -11.45 0.21 -27.90
CA PRO A 52 -11.37 -1.21 -27.72
C PRO A 52 -10.51 -1.89 -28.78
N GLU A 53 -10.56 -1.50 -30.06
CA GLU A 53 -9.83 -2.20 -31.14
C GLU A 53 -8.31 -2.11 -31.01
N LEU A 54 -7.81 -1.02 -30.45
CA LEU A 54 -6.37 -0.79 -30.23
C LEU A 54 -5.90 -1.36 -28.89
N ALA A 55 -6.77 -2.06 -28.18
CA ALA A 55 -6.55 -2.41 -26.80
C ALA A 55 -5.59 -3.59 -26.60
N LEU A 56 -4.43 -3.32 -25.99
CA LEU A 56 -3.44 -4.32 -25.56
C LEU A 56 -3.91 -5.33 -24.49
N CYS A 57 -5.08 -5.12 -23.86
CA CYS A 57 -5.55 -5.88 -22.70
C CYS A 57 -6.63 -6.90 -23.06
N ARG A 58 -6.89 -7.07 -24.36
CA ARG A 58 -7.87 -8.03 -24.85
C ARG A 58 -7.44 -9.46 -24.58
N LYS A 59 -8.44 -10.31 -24.37
CA LYS A 59 -8.27 -11.77 -24.36
C LYS A 59 -7.92 -12.24 -25.77
N ASP A 60 -7.08 -13.27 -25.85
CA ASP A 60 -6.59 -13.83 -27.11
C ASP A 60 -6.48 -15.36 -26.96
N LYS A 61 -7.38 -16.06 -27.65
CA LYS A 61 -7.46 -17.53 -27.63
C LYS A 61 -6.22 -18.17 -28.26
N GLY A 62 -5.66 -17.58 -29.31
CA GLY A 62 -4.46 -18.09 -29.99
C GLY A 62 -3.25 -18.00 -29.08
N ARG A 63 -3.04 -16.83 -28.47
CA ARG A 63 -1.98 -16.61 -27.49
C ARG A 63 -2.12 -17.50 -26.25
N ALA A 64 -3.34 -17.70 -25.75
CA ALA A 64 -3.60 -18.62 -24.65
C ALA A 64 -3.20 -20.07 -25.00
N ALA A 65 -3.49 -20.53 -26.23
CA ALA A 65 -3.12 -21.86 -26.70
C ALA A 65 -1.60 -22.03 -26.88
N GLU A 66 -0.90 -21.00 -27.37
CA GLU A 66 0.57 -20.99 -27.47
C GLU A 66 1.22 -21.12 -26.08
N LEU A 67 0.79 -20.29 -25.13
CA LEU A 67 1.28 -20.30 -23.75
C LEU A 67 1.01 -21.64 -23.06
N LYS A 68 -0.17 -22.25 -23.30
CA LYS A 68 -0.47 -23.61 -22.86
C LYS A 68 0.55 -24.61 -23.40
N GLY A 69 0.90 -24.52 -24.68
CA GLY A 69 1.91 -25.38 -25.32
C GLY A 69 3.28 -25.25 -24.65
N ARG A 70 3.72 -24.01 -24.37
CA ARG A 70 4.96 -23.73 -23.63
C ARG A 70 4.93 -24.29 -22.21
N GLY A 71 3.81 -24.11 -21.50
CA GLY A 71 3.60 -24.70 -20.18
C GLY A 71 3.71 -26.23 -20.20
N ASN A 72 3.11 -26.90 -21.19
CA ASN A 72 3.22 -28.36 -21.36
C ASN A 72 4.68 -28.80 -21.62
N ALA A 73 5.44 -28.05 -22.42
CA ALA A 73 6.84 -28.34 -22.68
C ALA A 73 7.72 -28.18 -21.43
N CYS A 74 7.52 -27.14 -20.63
CA CYS A 74 8.20 -26.96 -19.34
C CYS A 74 7.81 -28.06 -18.34
N PHE A 75 6.52 -28.39 -18.24
CA PHE A 75 6.03 -29.46 -17.36
C PHE A 75 6.66 -30.82 -17.71
N SER A 76 6.76 -31.14 -18.99
CA SER A 76 7.38 -32.38 -19.47
C SER A 76 8.88 -32.46 -19.17
N ARG A 77 9.55 -31.30 -19.11
CA ARG A 77 10.96 -31.14 -18.70
C ARG A 77 11.13 -31.03 -17.18
N ARG A 78 10.06 -31.17 -16.39
CA ARG A 78 10.02 -31.00 -14.92
C ARG A 78 10.38 -29.60 -14.42
N GLU A 79 10.29 -28.59 -15.29
CA GLU A 79 10.47 -27.18 -14.95
C GLU A 79 9.14 -26.62 -14.41
N PHE A 80 8.74 -27.04 -13.20
CA PHE A 80 7.40 -26.78 -12.67
C PHE A 80 7.12 -25.29 -12.40
N GLU A 81 8.08 -24.53 -11.86
CA GLU A 81 7.94 -23.07 -11.67
C GLU A 81 7.64 -22.34 -12.99
N GLN A 82 8.39 -22.64 -14.05
CA GLN A 82 8.18 -22.04 -15.37
C GLN A 82 6.84 -22.49 -15.96
N ALA A 83 6.47 -23.76 -15.80
CA ALA A 83 5.18 -24.28 -16.25
C ALA A 83 4.01 -23.56 -15.55
N LEU A 84 4.12 -23.30 -14.25
CA LEU A 84 3.14 -22.53 -13.47
C LEU A 84 2.98 -21.13 -14.05
N GLY A 85 4.10 -20.43 -14.30
CA GLY A 85 4.11 -19.12 -14.95
C GLY A 85 3.39 -19.12 -16.31
N PHE A 86 3.71 -20.07 -17.19
CA PHE A 86 3.06 -20.16 -18.50
C PHE A 86 1.57 -20.51 -18.44
N TYR A 87 1.16 -21.43 -17.56
CA TYR A 87 -0.26 -21.74 -17.41
C TYR A 87 -1.06 -20.57 -16.80
N SER A 88 -0.49 -19.84 -15.84
CA SER A 88 -1.09 -18.61 -15.31
C SER A 88 -1.23 -17.54 -16.40
N GLN A 89 -0.21 -17.33 -17.23
CA GLN A 89 -0.32 -16.41 -18.37
C GLN A 89 -1.36 -16.90 -19.39
N ALA A 90 -1.44 -18.21 -19.66
CA ALA A 90 -2.44 -18.75 -20.57
C ALA A 90 -3.87 -18.48 -20.06
N LEU A 91 -4.15 -18.68 -18.76
CA LEU A 91 -5.43 -18.32 -18.13
C LEU A 91 -5.72 -16.82 -18.21
N ARG A 92 -4.70 -15.97 -18.07
CA ARG A 92 -4.82 -14.52 -18.21
C ARG A 92 -5.33 -14.12 -19.60
N TYR A 93 -4.89 -14.80 -20.67
CA TYR A 93 -5.32 -14.50 -22.04
C TYR A 93 -6.56 -15.26 -22.50
N ALA A 94 -6.89 -16.37 -21.86
CA ALA A 94 -8.01 -17.20 -22.28
C ALA A 94 -9.35 -16.43 -22.21
N PRO A 95 -10.11 -16.33 -23.32
CA PRO A 95 -11.46 -15.82 -23.28
C PRO A 95 -12.36 -16.83 -22.55
N ILE A 96 -13.28 -16.33 -21.72
CA ILE A 96 -14.32 -17.16 -21.12
C ILE A 96 -15.51 -17.08 -22.07
N SER A 97 -15.74 -18.13 -22.86
CA SER A 97 -16.92 -18.23 -23.74
C SER A 97 -18.21 -18.27 -22.91
N SER A 98 -19.24 -17.56 -23.38
CA SER A 98 -20.61 -17.57 -22.80
C SER A 98 -21.53 -18.51 -23.56
N ASP A 99 -21.11 -18.91 -24.74
CA ASP A 99 -21.61 -20.02 -25.52
C ASP A 99 -21.11 -21.32 -24.88
N GLY A 100 -22.01 -22.06 -24.22
CA GLY A 100 -21.75 -23.35 -23.57
C GLY A 100 -21.32 -24.49 -24.52
N THR A 101 -20.60 -24.16 -25.59
CA THR A 101 -20.09 -25.01 -26.64
C THR A 101 -18.71 -25.54 -26.26
N GLY A 102 -18.65 -26.63 -25.48
CA GLY A 102 -17.56 -27.62 -25.49
C GLY A 102 -16.10 -27.14 -25.35
N ASP A 103 -15.83 -25.88 -25.01
CA ASP A 103 -14.49 -25.33 -24.98
C ASP A 103 -13.81 -25.74 -23.67
N ILE A 104 -13.06 -26.83 -23.76
CA ILE A 104 -12.28 -27.37 -22.64
C ILE A 104 -10.99 -26.58 -22.37
N LEU A 105 -10.73 -25.45 -23.06
CA LEU A 105 -9.48 -24.71 -22.89
C LEU A 105 -9.29 -24.21 -21.45
N VAL A 106 -10.24 -23.46 -20.90
CA VAL A 106 -10.15 -22.90 -19.54
C VAL A 106 -10.13 -24.01 -18.48
N PRO A 107 -11.04 -25.02 -18.48
CA PRO A 107 -10.94 -26.17 -17.57
C PRO A 107 -9.60 -26.91 -17.67
N ALA A 108 -9.09 -27.15 -18.89
CA ALA A 108 -7.80 -27.82 -19.08
C ALA A 108 -6.63 -26.99 -18.54
N LEU A 109 -6.68 -25.67 -18.67
CA LEU A 109 -5.66 -24.79 -18.12
C LEU A 109 -5.65 -24.81 -16.60
N TYR A 110 -6.82 -24.74 -15.94
CA TYR A 110 -6.92 -24.91 -14.49
C TYR A 110 -6.38 -26.26 -14.04
N VAL A 111 -6.76 -27.36 -14.70
CA VAL A 111 -6.26 -28.71 -14.37
C VAL A 111 -4.75 -28.84 -14.58
N ASN A 112 -4.21 -28.24 -15.62
CA ASN A 112 -2.76 -28.24 -15.88
C ASN A 112 -2.01 -27.43 -14.83
N ARG A 113 -2.51 -26.23 -14.49
CA ARG A 113 -1.93 -25.38 -13.44
C ARG A 113 -1.99 -26.06 -12.07
N ALA A 114 -3.14 -26.66 -11.73
CA ALA A 114 -3.31 -27.49 -10.54
C ALA A 114 -2.31 -28.65 -10.52
N SER A 115 -2.14 -29.37 -11.62
CA SER A 115 -1.15 -30.46 -11.69
C SER A 115 0.27 -29.98 -11.44
N THR A 116 0.63 -28.76 -11.86
CA THR A 116 1.93 -28.15 -11.58
C THR A 116 2.06 -27.78 -10.11
N MET A 117 1.04 -27.14 -9.51
CA MET A 117 0.98 -26.81 -8.09
C MET A 117 1.11 -28.05 -7.19
N HIS A 118 0.45 -29.15 -7.56
CA HIS A 118 0.56 -30.43 -6.86
C HIS A 118 2.02 -30.93 -6.83
N LYS A 119 2.78 -30.74 -7.92
CA LYS A 119 4.21 -31.08 -7.98
C LYS A 119 5.10 -30.14 -7.18
N LEU A 120 4.66 -28.90 -6.97
CA LEU A 120 5.33 -27.89 -6.14
C LEU A 120 4.93 -27.97 -4.65
N GLY A 121 3.99 -28.86 -4.28
CA GLY A 121 3.51 -28.99 -2.89
C GLY A 121 2.45 -27.97 -2.48
N LEU A 122 1.98 -27.14 -3.42
CA LEU A 122 0.93 -26.13 -3.20
C LEU A 122 -0.46 -26.79 -3.26
N LEU A 123 -0.79 -27.58 -2.23
CA LEU A 123 -1.96 -28.48 -2.24
C LEU A 123 -3.30 -27.73 -2.15
N GLU A 124 -3.38 -26.66 -1.36
CA GLU A 124 -4.61 -25.87 -1.19
C GLU A 124 -4.94 -25.04 -2.45
N GLU A 125 -3.92 -24.42 -3.05
CA GLU A 125 -4.00 -23.76 -4.36
C GLU A 125 -4.50 -24.72 -5.44
N CYS A 126 -3.96 -25.95 -5.41
CA CYS A 126 -4.32 -27.01 -6.34
C CYS A 126 -5.79 -27.41 -6.22
N LEU A 127 -6.32 -27.58 -4.99
CA LEU A 127 -7.74 -27.86 -4.77
C LEU A 127 -8.63 -26.76 -5.35
N ARG A 128 -8.32 -25.48 -5.07
CA ARG A 128 -9.10 -24.34 -5.57
C ARG A 128 -9.13 -24.28 -7.09
N ASP A 129 -8.03 -24.58 -7.78
CA ASP A 129 -8.03 -24.65 -9.24
C ASP A 129 -8.82 -25.85 -9.78
N CYS A 130 -8.81 -26.99 -9.09
CA CYS A 130 -9.67 -28.12 -9.46
C CYS A 130 -11.16 -27.75 -9.32
N ASP A 131 -11.54 -27.07 -8.24
CA ASP A 131 -12.91 -26.59 -8.04
C ASP A 131 -13.32 -25.58 -9.11
N ARG A 132 -12.43 -24.68 -9.52
CA ARG A 132 -12.68 -23.75 -10.63
C ARG A 132 -12.89 -24.50 -11.95
N ALA A 133 -12.05 -25.49 -12.26
CA ALA A 133 -12.22 -26.32 -13.44
C ALA A 133 -13.57 -27.03 -13.48
N ILE A 134 -14.00 -27.60 -12.35
CA ILE A 134 -15.30 -28.27 -12.18
C ILE A 134 -16.46 -27.27 -12.32
N SER A 135 -16.33 -26.06 -11.75
CA SER A 135 -17.36 -25.02 -11.85
C SER A 135 -17.61 -24.56 -13.29
N VAL A 136 -16.56 -24.56 -14.13
CA VAL A 136 -16.65 -24.22 -15.55
C VAL A 136 -17.14 -25.40 -16.39
N SER A 137 -16.65 -26.61 -16.10
CA SER A 137 -17.05 -27.83 -16.81
C SER A 137 -17.21 -29.01 -15.84
N PRO A 138 -18.44 -29.23 -15.32
CA PRO A 138 -18.70 -30.31 -14.37
C PRO A 138 -18.42 -31.71 -14.91
N ASN A 139 -18.51 -31.90 -16.23
CA ASN A 139 -18.29 -33.18 -16.90
C ASN A 139 -16.81 -33.44 -17.26
N TYR A 140 -15.89 -32.57 -16.82
CA TYR A 140 -14.48 -32.72 -17.13
C TYR A 140 -13.79 -33.71 -16.17
N ALA A 141 -13.82 -34.99 -16.52
CA ALA A 141 -13.30 -36.10 -15.69
C ALA A 141 -11.89 -35.86 -15.10
N LYS A 142 -11.00 -35.21 -15.87
CA LYS A 142 -9.64 -34.89 -15.43
C LYS A 142 -9.60 -33.95 -14.23
N ALA A 143 -10.56 -33.03 -14.09
CA ALA A 143 -10.62 -32.13 -12.94
C ALA A 143 -10.98 -32.87 -11.65
N TRP A 144 -12.00 -33.73 -11.71
CA TRP A 144 -12.39 -34.62 -10.61
C TRP A 144 -11.25 -35.55 -10.20
N TYR A 145 -10.60 -36.19 -11.18
CA TYR A 145 -9.43 -37.03 -10.92
C TYR A 145 -8.32 -36.27 -10.19
N ARG A 146 -7.98 -35.05 -10.64
CA ARG A 146 -6.96 -34.23 -9.98
C ARG A 146 -7.37 -33.86 -8.56
N ARG A 147 -8.61 -33.41 -8.34
CA ARG A 147 -9.10 -33.08 -6.99
C ARG A 147 -9.03 -34.28 -6.06
N GLY A 148 -9.41 -35.47 -6.55
CA GLY A 148 -9.30 -36.72 -5.81
C GLY A 148 -7.87 -37.05 -5.39
N MET A 149 -6.90 -36.89 -6.29
CA MET A 149 -5.48 -37.12 -5.98
C MET A 149 -4.91 -36.15 -4.95
N VAL A 150 -5.34 -34.89 -5.00
CA VAL A 150 -4.90 -33.86 -4.06
C VAL A 150 -5.54 -34.09 -2.69
N ASN A 151 -6.83 -34.42 -2.64
CA ASN A 151 -7.50 -34.85 -1.42
C ASN A 151 -6.81 -36.06 -0.79
N ALA A 152 -6.35 -37.03 -1.58
CA ALA A 152 -5.59 -38.17 -1.08
C ALA A 152 -4.21 -37.77 -0.50
N SER A 153 -3.57 -36.75 -1.08
CA SER A 153 -2.31 -36.16 -0.58
C SER A 153 -2.53 -35.38 0.73
N LEU A 154 -3.65 -34.68 0.86
CA LEU A 154 -4.12 -34.01 2.08
C LEU A 154 -4.70 -34.97 3.13
N LYS A 155 -4.74 -36.28 2.85
CA LYS A 155 -5.31 -37.34 3.71
C LYS A 155 -6.83 -37.25 3.91
N ASN A 156 -7.52 -36.49 3.06
CA ASN A 156 -8.99 -36.44 2.98
C ASN A 156 -9.52 -37.63 2.15
N TYR A 157 -9.31 -38.86 2.63
CA TYR A 157 -9.55 -40.07 1.85
C TYR A 157 -11.02 -40.26 1.43
N SER A 158 -12.00 -39.83 2.25
CA SER A 158 -13.43 -39.91 1.89
C SER A 158 -13.76 -39.04 0.68
N SER A 159 -13.32 -37.79 0.68
CA SER A 159 -13.50 -36.85 -0.45
C SER A 159 -12.72 -37.33 -1.68
N ALA A 160 -11.52 -37.89 -1.47
CA ALA A 160 -10.72 -38.46 -2.56
C ALA A 160 -11.42 -39.61 -3.27
N MET A 161 -12.01 -40.55 -2.52
CA MET A 161 -12.76 -41.68 -3.10
C MET A 161 -13.97 -41.18 -3.89
N HIS A 162 -14.75 -40.27 -3.31
CA HIS A 162 -15.91 -39.69 -3.99
C HIS A 162 -15.52 -39.01 -5.32
N ASP A 163 -14.47 -38.18 -5.30
CA ASP A 163 -14.00 -37.49 -6.49
C ASP A 163 -13.49 -38.45 -7.58
N LEU A 164 -12.81 -39.53 -7.19
CA LEU A 164 -12.33 -40.55 -8.11
C LEU A 164 -13.48 -41.41 -8.69
N GLU A 165 -14.52 -41.70 -7.91
CA GLU A 165 -15.74 -42.38 -8.40
C GLU A 165 -16.47 -41.53 -9.43
N VAL A 166 -16.61 -40.22 -9.17
CA VAL A 166 -17.19 -39.27 -10.13
C VAL A 166 -16.34 -39.22 -11.40
N ALA A 167 -15.01 -39.11 -11.27
CA ALA A 167 -14.09 -39.15 -12.41
C ALA A 167 -14.23 -40.44 -13.23
N LEU A 168 -14.33 -41.59 -12.56
CA LEU A 168 -14.48 -42.90 -13.20
C LEU A 168 -15.78 -43.01 -14.00
N SER A 169 -16.88 -42.44 -13.50
CA SER A 169 -18.18 -42.43 -14.18
C SER A 169 -18.17 -41.61 -15.48
N MET A 170 -17.28 -40.60 -15.56
CA MET A 170 -17.16 -39.68 -16.70
C MET A 170 -16.02 -40.07 -17.67
N GLU A 171 -15.06 -40.86 -17.23
CA GLU A 171 -13.92 -41.28 -18.04
C GLU A 171 -14.35 -42.26 -19.14
N VAL A 172 -13.98 -41.97 -20.39
CA VAL A 172 -14.39 -42.77 -21.55
C VAL A 172 -13.30 -43.76 -21.98
N THR A 173 -12.05 -43.54 -21.60
CA THR A 173 -10.92 -44.37 -22.03
C THR A 173 -10.70 -45.54 -21.07
N SER A 174 -10.47 -46.74 -21.60
CA SER A 174 -10.21 -47.93 -20.79
C SER A 174 -8.92 -47.80 -19.95
N SER A 175 -7.89 -47.17 -20.50
CA SER A 175 -6.65 -46.86 -19.78
C SER A 175 -6.87 -45.85 -18.65
N GLY A 176 -7.67 -44.81 -18.89
CA GLY A 176 -8.06 -43.84 -17.86
C GLY A 176 -8.81 -44.51 -16.71
N LYS A 177 -9.81 -45.34 -17.02
CA LYS A 177 -10.57 -46.11 -16.01
C LYS A 177 -9.66 -46.99 -15.16
N SER A 178 -8.77 -47.77 -15.79
CA SER A 178 -7.84 -48.64 -15.09
C SER A 178 -6.91 -47.88 -14.13
N ASN A 179 -6.46 -46.68 -14.51
CA ASN A 179 -5.63 -45.84 -13.64
C ASN A 179 -6.42 -45.34 -12.42
N ILE A 180 -7.66 -44.89 -12.62
CA ILE A 180 -8.52 -44.39 -11.54
C ILE A 180 -8.85 -45.53 -10.55
N GLU A 181 -9.17 -46.72 -11.06
CA GLU A 181 -9.43 -47.92 -10.26
C GLU A 181 -8.22 -48.33 -9.42
N GLN A 182 -7.00 -48.23 -9.98
CA GLN A 182 -5.76 -48.50 -9.24
C GLN A 182 -5.57 -47.50 -8.08
N GLU A 183 -5.78 -46.21 -8.31
CA GLU A 183 -5.68 -45.19 -7.27
C GLU A 183 -6.74 -45.37 -6.17
N LEU A 184 -7.98 -45.68 -6.55
CA LEU A 184 -9.05 -46.05 -5.60
C LEU A 184 -8.64 -47.23 -4.72
N LYS A 185 -8.05 -48.28 -5.31
CA LYS A 185 -7.54 -49.44 -4.56
C LYS A 185 -6.42 -49.06 -3.60
N LEU A 186 -5.50 -48.18 -4.00
CA LEU A 186 -4.42 -47.70 -3.15
C LEU A 186 -4.94 -46.89 -1.96
N ILE A 187 -6.00 -46.09 -2.15
CA ILE A 187 -6.64 -45.32 -1.06
C ILE A 187 -7.37 -46.27 -0.10
N LEU A 188 -8.06 -47.29 -0.60
CA LEU A 188 -8.78 -48.30 0.22
C LEU A 188 -7.84 -49.11 1.13
N LEU A 189 -6.57 -49.28 0.74
CA LEU A 189 -5.56 -49.96 1.55
C LEU A 189 -4.99 -49.10 2.69
N LYS A 190 -5.30 -47.79 2.74
CA LYS A 190 -4.86 -46.91 3.83
C LYS A 190 -5.84 -47.01 5.01
N PRO A 191 -5.37 -47.11 6.26
CA PRO A 191 -6.25 -47.26 7.41
C PRO A 191 -7.19 -46.05 7.53
N GLN A 192 -8.49 -46.32 7.42
CA GLN A 192 -9.53 -45.33 7.65
C GLN A 192 -9.56 -45.02 9.16
N CYS A 193 -9.05 -43.86 9.56
CA CYS A 193 -9.56 -43.26 10.79
C CYS A 193 -10.99 -42.79 10.49
N VAL A 194 -11.96 -43.57 10.99
CA VAL A 194 -13.37 -43.19 10.99
C VAL A 194 -13.51 -41.96 11.88
N ASN A 195 -13.34 -40.77 11.31
CA ASN A 195 -13.92 -39.58 11.89
C ASN A 195 -15.43 -39.73 11.69
N LYS A 196 -16.12 -40.12 12.77
CA LYS A 196 -17.56 -39.92 12.88
C LYS A 196 -17.87 -38.52 12.37
N VAL A 197 -18.88 -38.42 11.50
CA VAL A 197 -19.54 -37.16 11.17
C VAL A 197 -20.18 -36.63 12.45
N GLY A 198 -19.36 -36.04 13.32
CA GLY A 198 -19.74 -34.89 14.10
C GLY A 198 -19.76 -33.75 13.10
N ARG A 199 -20.93 -33.14 12.91
CA ARG A 199 -21.07 -31.88 12.22
C ARG A 199 -20.33 -30.83 13.05
N SER A 200 -19.00 -30.78 12.94
CA SER A 200 -18.23 -29.62 13.36
C SER A 200 -18.34 -28.64 12.20
N SER A 201 -19.34 -27.77 12.29
CA SER A 201 -19.22 -26.44 11.73
C SER A 201 -17.91 -25.86 12.25
N SER A 202 -16.88 -25.86 11.41
CA SER A 202 -15.94 -24.75 11.40
C SER A 202 -16.65 -23.64 10.61
N ASP A 203 -17.63 -22.94 11.18
CA ASP A 203 -17.37 -21.88 12.15
C ASP A 203 -15.89 -21.76 12.49
N CYS A 204 -15.14 -21.28 11.50
CA CYS A 204 -14.10 -20.32 11.81
C CYS A 204 -14.82 -19.20 12.58
N LYS A 205 -14.98 -19.38 13.89
CA LYS A 205 -14.77 -18.26 14.77
C LYS A 205 -13.40 -17.78 14.34
N ASP A 206 -13.39 -16.70 13.58
CA ASP A 206 -12.36 -15.70 13.71
C ASP A 206 -11.86 -15.82 15.15
N ALA A 207 -10.55 -15.93 15.33
CA ALA A 207 -9.97 -15.42 16.54
C ALA A 207 -10.30 -13.92 16.53
N GLY A 208 -11.55 -13.62 16.88
CA GLY A 208 -11.96 -12.34 17.35
C GLY A 208 -11.00 -12.10 18.48
N LEU A 209 -10.06 -11.18 18.23
CA LEU A 209 -9.63 -10.28 19.27
C LEU A 209 -10.85 -10.07 20.14
N ALA A 210 -10.77 -10.56 21.38
CA ALA A 210 -11.86 -10.47 22.32
C ALA A 210 -12.51 -9.11 22.12
N HIS A 211 -13.77 -9.12 21.67
CA HIS A 211 -14.63 -7.95 21.73
C HIS A 211 -14.79 -7.66 23.23
N THR A 212 -13.75 -7.08 23.82
CA THR A 212 -13.95 -6.00 24.76
C THR A 212 -14.85 -5.05 24.00
N ASP A 213 -16.05 -4.82 24.52
CA ASP A 213 -16.97 -3.82 23.98
C ASP A 213 -16.17 -2.54 23.77
N ALA A 214 -15.73 -2.35 22.53
CA ALA A 214 -14.82 -1.28 22.19
C ALA A 214 -15.62 -0.02 22.47
N HIS A 215 -15.21 0.71 23.51
CA HIS A 215 -15.72 2.05 23.74
C HIS A 215 -15.55 2.80 22.43
N LYS A 216 -16.69 3.00 21.76
CA LYS A 216 -16.69 3.52 20.43
C LYS A 216 -16.43 5.01 20.56
N VAL A 217 -15.21 5.41 20.20
CA VAL A 217 -14.81 6.80 20.21
C VAL A 217 -15.76 7.58 19.30
N VAL A 218 -16.42 8.59 19.87
CA VAL A 218 -17.23 9.53 19.10
C VAL A 218 -16.30 10.60 18.55
N LEU A 219 -16.38 10.86 17.24
CA LEU A 219 -15.58 11.88 16.57
C LEU A 219 -16.48 12.99 16.04
N GLU A 220 -16.00 14.22 16.16
CA GLU A 220 -16.63 15.43 15.65
C GLU A 220 -15.66 16.17 14.73
N CYS A 221 -16.16 16.61 13.59
CA CYS A 221 -15.40 17.47 12.68
C CYS A 221 -15.66 18.93 13.04
N ILE A 222 -14.62 19.62 13.51
CA ILE A 222 -14.69 21.02 13.95
C ILE A 222 -13.77 21.92 13.12
N ALA A 223 -14.05 23.22 13.12
CA ALA A 223 -13.10 24.21 12.61
C ALA A 223 -12.00 24.44 13.65
N THR A 224 -10.75 24.29 13.23
CA THR A 224 -9.55 24.55 14.01
C THR A 224 -8.98 25.90 13.61
N PRO A 225 -8.42 26.70 14.56
CA PRO A 225 -7.98 28.06 14.29
C PRO A 225 -6.97 28.20 13.13
N ASN A 226 -6.05 27.24 12.99
CA ASN A 226 -4.91 27.35 12.06
C ASN A 226 -4.80 26.20 11.04
N LYS A 227 -5.67 25.18 11.10
CA LYS A 227 -5.59 23.99 10.23
C LYS A 227 -6.89 23.72 9.45
N GLY A 228 -7.82 24.67 9.43
CA GLY A 228 -9.11 24.47 8.77
C GLY A 228 -9.94 23.42 9.53
N ARG A 229 -10.59 22.48 8.84
CA ARG A 229 -11.34 21.41 9.52
C ARG A 229 -10.40 20.39 10.16
N GLY A 230 -10.82 19.79 11.27
CA GLY A 230 -10.08 18.73 11.96
C GLY A 230 -11.01 17.85 12.80
N MET A 231 -10.49 16.73 13.29
CA MET A 231 -11.23 15.79 14.12
C MET A 231 -10.92 15.98 15.61
N THR A 232 -11.95 15.93 16.45
CA THR A 232 -11.87 15.93 17.92
C THR A 232 -12.83 14.89 18.51
N SER A 233 -12.66 14.54 19.79
CA SER A 233 -13.62 13.72 20.54
C SER A 233 -14.19 14.50 21.71
N PRO A 234 -15.51 14.44 21.98
CA PRO A 234 -16.10 15.03 23.18
C PRO A 234 -15.74 14.25 24.45
N ASP A 235 -15.25 13.01 24.31
CA ASP A 235 -14.82 12.16 25.42
C ASP A 235 -13.30 12.00 25.45
N ASP A 236 -12.75 11.69 26.63
CA ASP A 236 -11.35 11.28 26.79
C ASP A 236 -11.09 9.93 26.08
N ILE A 237 -9.99 9.83 25.35
CA ILE A 237 -9.58 8.63 24.61
C ILE A 237 -8.36 8.00 25.30
N PRO A 238 -8.49 6.80 25.90
CA PRO A 238 -7.37 6.06 26.44
C PRO A 238 -6.36 5.62 25.35
N PRO A 239 -5.08 5.38 25.68
CA PRO A 239 -4.11 4.81 24.75
C PRO A 239 -4.58 3.48 24.14
N THR A 240 -4.12 3.15 22.93
CA THR A 240 -4.43 1.92 22.16
C THR A 240 -5.89 1.73 21.72
N SER A 241 -6.78 2.68 22.04
CA SER A 241 -8.18 2.70 21.59
C SER A 241 -8.30 2.73 20.06
N LEU A 242 -9.28 2.00 19.54
CA LEU A 242 -9.64 2.05 18.12
C LEU A 242 -10.50 3.29 17.86
N ILE A 243 -9.95 4.24 17.10
CA ILE A 243 -10.56 5.55 16.86
C ILE A 243 -11.44 5.53 15.61
N HIS A 244 -10.94 4.95 14.52
CA HIS A 244 -11.60 5.02 13.22
C HIS A 244 -11.30 3.78 12.38
N VAL A 245 -12.30 3.36 11.61
CA VAL A 245 -12.18 2.28 10.61
C VAL A 245 -12.96 2.71 9.37
N GLU A 246 -12.31 2.67 8.21
CA GLU A 246 -12.93 3.10 6.96
C GLU A 246 -12.40 2.31 5.76
N ASP A 247 -13.33 1.82 4.93
CA ASP A 247 -13.02 1.32 3.60
C ASP A 247 -12.88 2.48 2.61
N PRO A 248 -11.97 2.38 1.63
CA PRO A 248 -11.68 3.49 0.73
C PRO A 248 -12.83 3.70 -0.24
N LEU A 249 -13.16 4.97 -0.49
CA LEU A 249 -14.17 5.37 -1.49
C LEU A 249 -13.74 4.93 -2.90
N ALA A 250 -12.45 5.10 -3.20
CA ALA A 250 -11.79 4.57 -4.38
C ALA A 250 -10.35 4.24 -4.03
N ALA A 251 -9.82 3.17 -4.61
CA ALA A 251 -8.44 2.74 -4.43
C ALA A 251 -7.85 2.26 -5.75
N ILE A 252 -6.52 2.28 -5.91
CA ILE A 252 -5.81 1.71 -7.05
C ILE A 252 -4.45 1.14 -6.64
N ILE A 253 -4.13 -0.03 -7.19
CA ILE A 253 -2.83 -0.67 -7.03
C ILE A 253 -1.71 0.09 -7.77
N LEU A 254 -0.53 0.19 -7.15
CA LEU A 254 0.63 0.81 -7.78
C LEU A 254 1.19 -0.08 -8.90
N LYS A 255 1.77 0.55 -9.93
CA LYS A 255 2.29 -0.14 -11.12
C LYS A 255 3.32 -1.22 -10.79
N SER A 256 4.17 -0.98 -9.80
CA SER A 256 5.18 -1.95 -9.31
C SER A 256 4.58 -3.20 -8.67
N CYS A 257 3.33 -3.15 -8.22
CA CYS A 257 2.68 -4.23 -7.48
C CYS A 257 1.64 -5.00 -8.30
N ARG A 258 1.36 -4.59 -9.54
CA ARG A 258 0.29 -5.18 -10.39
C ARG A 258 0.45 -6.68 -10.60
N GLU A 259 1.67 -7.18 -10.73
CA GLU A 259 1.90 -8.61 -10.98
C GLU A 259 1.96 -9.44 -9.69
N THR A 260 2.10 -8.80 -8.52
CA THR A 260 2.40 -9.47 -7.25
C THR A 260 1.29 -9.36 -6.21
N HIS A 261 0.37 -8.39 -6.34
CA HIS A 261 -0.71 -8.18 -5.38
C HIS A 261 -2.08 -8.19 -6.04
N CYS A 262 -3.09 -8.56 -5.26
CA CYS A 262 -4.48 -8.50 -5.67
C CYS A 262 -4.90 -7.06 -5.97
N HIS A 263 -5.51 -6.83 -7.13
CA HIS A 263 -5.98 -5.52 -7.55
C HIS A 263 -7.20 -4.98 -6.77
N TYR A 264 -7.80 -5.80 -5.92
CA TYR A 264 -8.95 -5.42 -5.10
C TYR A 264 -8.60 -5.26 -3.62
N CYS A 265 -8.01 -6.30 -3.01
CA CYS A 265 -7.72 -6.33 -1.58
C CYS A 265 -6.28 -5.90 -1.24
N PHE A 266 -5.42 -5.73 -2.25
CA PHE A 266 -4.01 -5.36 -2.14
C PHE A 266 -3.12 -6.31 -1.32
N SER A 267 -3.62 -7.48 -0.94
CA SER A 267 -2.82 -8.58 -0.39
C SER A 267 -1.95 -9.22 -1.48
N GLU A 268 -0.85 -9.85 -1.08
CA GLU A 268 -0.01 -10.62 -2.00
C GLU A 268 -0.82 -11.71 -2.71
N ALA A 269 -0.55 -11.88 -3.99
CA ALA A 269 -1.33 -12.75 -4.86
C ALA A 269 -0.81 -14.21 -4.73
N PRO A 270 -1.69 -15.19 -4.45
CA PRO A 270 -1.29 -16.59 -4.33
C PRO A 270 -0.96 -17.17 -5.71
N ALA A 271 -0.32 -18.34 -5.76
CA ALA A 271 0.01 -19.00 -7.03
C ALA A 271 -1.22 -19.27 -7.92
N ASP A 272 -2.39 -19.47 -7.32
CA ASP A 272 -3.67 -19.72 -7.98
C ASP A 272 -4.48 -18.46 -8.29
N VAL A 273 -3.81 -17.35 -8.63
CA VAL A 273 -4.48 -16.09 -9.03
C VAL A 273 -5.64 -16.31 -10.01
N VAL A 274 -6.67 -15.49 -9.83
CA VAL A 274 -7.85 -15.39 -10.68
C VAL A 274 -7.73 -14.12 -11.53
N PHE A 275 -8.06 -14.20 -12.81
CA PHE A 275 -7.95 -13.06 -13.75
C PHE A 275 -9.31 -12.47 -14.08
N CYS A 276 -9.36 -11.19 -14.47
CA CYS A 276 -10.59 -10.63 -15.02
C CYS A 276 -11.05 -11.45 -16.26
N PRO A 277 -12.36 -11.70 -16.43
CA PRO A 277 -12.86 -12.43 -17.59
C PRO A 277 -12.83 -11.61 -18.88
N LEU A 278 -12.82 -10.28 -18.78
CA LEU A 278 -12.96 -9.35 -19.89
C LEU A 278 -11.64 -8.71 -20.35
N CYS A 279 -10.60 -8.70 -19.51
CA CYS A 279 -9.29 -8.19 -19.88
C CYS A 279 -8.14 -8.93 -19.19
N THR A 280 -6.90 -8.58 -19.54
CA THR A 280 -5.68 -9.24 -19.07
C THR A 280 -4.95 -8.47 -17.97
N ILE A 281 -5.49 -7.35 -17.49
CA ILE A 281 -4.78 -6.44 -16.57
C ILE A 281 -4.84 -6.94 -15.11
N PRO A 282 -6.01 -7.03 -14.46
CA PRO A 282 -6.03 -7.27 -13.03
C PRO A 282 -5.85 -8.75 -12.69
N VAL A 283 -5.17 -8.95 -11.56
CA VAL A 283 -5.04 -10.24 -10.86
C VAL A 283 -5.76 -10.15 -9.51
N TYR A 284 -6.41 -11.24 -9.13
CA TYR A 284 -7.17 -11.35 -7.89
C TYR A 284 -6.73 -12.58 -7.10
N CYS A 285 -6.68 -12.45 -5.78
CA CYS A 285 -6.34 -13.59 -4.90
C CYS A 285 -7.47 -14.62 -4.81
N SER A 286 -8.71 -14.23 -5.12
CA SER A 286 -9.88 -15.09 -5.01
C SER A 286 -10.98 -14.67 -5.98
N ARG A 287 -11.93 -15.59 -6.20
CA ARG A 287 -13.16 -15.31 -6.95
C ARG A 287 -13.99 -14.21 -6.27
N LYS A 288 -14.04 -14.19 -4.93
CA LYS A 288 -14.70 -13.11 -4.16
C LYS A 288 -14.11 -11.74 -4.51
N CYS A 289 -12.78 -11.59 -4.51
CA CYS A 289 -12.15 -10.32 -4.88
C CYS A 289 -12.37 -9.94 -6.35
N GLN A 290 -12.39 -10.93 -7.26
CA GLN A 290 -12.73 -10.72 -8.66
C GLN A 290 -14.17 -10.20 -8.82
N GLU A 291 -15.15 -10.85 -8.18
CA GLU A 291 -16.57 -10.47 -8.24
C GLU A 291 -16.83 -9.09 -7.63
N GLN A 292 -16.18 -8.77 -6.51
CA GLN A 292 -16.28 -7.45 -5.89
C GLN A 292 -15.68 -6.33 -6.76
N ALA A 293 -14.60 -6.62 -7.50
CA ALA A 293 -13.97 -5.63 -8.37
C ALA A 293 -14.68 -5.47 -9.72
N VAL A 294 -15.11 -6.57 -10.33
CA VAL A 294 -15.75 -6.59 -11.66
C VAL A 294 -17.27 -6.34 -11.58
N GLY A 295 -17.85 -6.53 -10.40
CA GLY A 295 -19.29 -6.56 -10.17
C GLY A 295 -19.89 -7.93 -10.46
N GLY A 296 -21.17 -8.11 -10.12
CA GLY A 296 -21.93 -9.29 -10.48
C GLY A 296 -21.92 -9.46 -12.00
N ILE A 297 -21.18 -10.46 -12.49
CA ILE A 297 -21.35 -10.95 -13.85
C ILE A 297 -22.58 -11.83 -13.78
N SER A 298 -23.68 -11.40 -14.40
CA SER A 298 -24.85 -12.25 -14.60
C SER A 298 -24.46 -13.40 -15.53
N TRP A 299 -23.74 -14.38 -15.01
CA TRP A 299 -23.87 -15.74 -15.48
C TRP A 299 -25.27 -16.15 -15.07
N ASN A 300 -26.16 -16.45 -16.02
CA ASN A 300 -27.43 -17.09 -15.70
C ASN A 300 -27.12 -18.46 -15.07
N GLN A 301 -26.88 -18.46 -13.77
CA GLN A 301 -26.61 -19.63 -12.93
C GLN A 301 -27.28 -19.46 -11.56
N ASP A 302 -28.40 -18.73 -11.50
CA ASP A 302 -29.37 -18.82 -10.40
C ASP A 302 -30.59 -19.59 -10.90
N THR A 303 -30.39 -20.88 -11.13
CA THR A 303 -31.46 -21.87 -10.93
C THR A 303 -30.85 -22.91 -10.00
N TYR A 304 -31.58 -23.28 -8.96
CA TYR A 304 -31.14 -24.11 -7.83
C TYR A 304 -30.46 -23.37 -6.67
N LEU A 305 -31.20 -22.44 -6.04
CA LEU A 305 -31.40 -22.40 -4.56
C LEU A 305 -32.27 -21.18 -4.18
N GLU A 306 -33.58 -21.27 -4.41
CA GLU A 306 -34.56 -20.44 -3.70
C GLU A 306 -35.60 -21.34 -3.02
N SER A 307 -35.68 -21.26 -1.70
CA SER A 307 -36.92 -21.35 -0.93
C SER A 307 -36.64 -21.06 0.54
N ASN A 308 -36.83 -19.79 0.93
CA ASN A 308 -37.81 -19.40 1.95
C ASN A 308 -37.50 -18.00 2.47
N SER A 309 -38.23 -17.04 1.92
CA SER A 309 -38.51 -15.74 2.51
C SER A 309 -39.46 -15.89 3.69
N ASN A 310 -39.29 -15.05 4.72
CA ASN A 310 -40.38 -14.35 5.40
C ASN A 310 -39.83 -13.42 6.50
N ALA A 311 -40.11 -12.12 6.35
CA ALA A 311 -40.64 -11.19 7.36
C ALA A 311 -39.98 -9.79 7.27
N VAL A 312 -40.68 -8.84 6.62
CA VAL A 312 -41.51 -7.76 7.18
C VAL A 312 -40.73 -6.46 7.43
N ASP A 313 -41.13 -5.47 6.64
CA ASP A 313 -40.77 -4.05 6.64
C ASP A 313 -41.15 -3.33 7.94
N LEU A 314 -40.38 -2.31 8.33
CA LEU A 314 -40.84 -0.99 8.82
C LEU A 314 -39.64 -0.17 9.33
N GLY A 315 -39.43 1.00 8.71
CA GLY A 315 -38.34 1.93 9.02
C GLY A 315 -38.59 2.86 10.20
N ILE A 316 -37.49 3.47 10.68
CA ILE A 316 -37.39 4.79 11.32
C ILE A 316 -35.97 5.31 11.07
N LEU A 317 -35.87 6.55 10.59
CA LEU A 317 -34.65 7.33 10.40
C LEU A 317 -33.97 7.64 11.75
N SER A 318 -32.68 7.29 11.89
CA SER A 318 -31.78 7.98 12.83
C SER A 318 -30.31 7.81 12.40
N LEU A 319 -29.60 8.92 12.32
CA LEU A 319 -28.17 9.03 12.03
C LEU A 319 -27.37 8.53 13.24
N THR A 320 -26.90 7.28 13.20
CA THR A 320 -25.88 6.79 14.14
C THR A 320 -24.92 5.84 13.44
N SER A 321 -23.64 6.15 13.59
CA SER A 321 -22.47 5.41 13.12
C SER A 321 -22.45 3.94 13.60
N THR A 322 -21.80 3.09 12.80
CA THR A 322 -21.47 1.64 12.93
C THR A 322 -22.61 0.63 13.06
N ARG A 323 -23.00 0.06 11.91
CA ARG A 323 -22.97 -1.38 11.69
C ARG A 323 -22.50 -1.61 10.25
N CYS A 324 -21.48 -2.46 10.05
CA CYS A 324 -21.30 -3.20 8.81
C CYS A 324 -22.51 -4.11 8.63
N LYS A 325 -23.63 -3.54 8.19
CA LYS A 325 -24.53 -4.23 7.29
C LYS A 325 -24.05 -3.79 5.92
N ALA A 326 -23.55 -4.73 5.14
CA ALA A 326 -23.63 -4.59 3.70
C ALA A 326 -25.12 -4.39 3.40
N THR A 327 -25.54 -3.13 3.29
CA THR A 327 -26.76 -2.82 2.57
C THR A 327 -26.54 -3.39 1.19
N ASP A 328 -27.53 -4.11 0.66
CA ASP A 328 -27.66 -4.45 -0.76
C ASP A 328 -27.78 -3.18 -1.64
N SER A 329 -26.96 -2.16 -1.39
CA SER A 329 -26.62 -1.13 -2.36
C SER A 329 -25.77 -1.83 -3.40
N LYS A 330 -26.31 -2.02 -4.61
CA LYS A 330 -25.57 -2.49 -5.78
C LYS A 330 -24.18 -1.85 -5.81
N GLN A 331 -23.18 -2.60 -5.35
CA GLN A 331 -21.81 -2.09 -5.22
C GLN A 331 -21.30 -1.83 -6.63
N ILE A 332 -20.96 -0.57 -6.92
CA ILE A 332 -20.50 -0.17 -8.25
C ILE A 332 -19.12 -0.82 -8.47
N ALA A 333 -19.02 -1.61 -9.52
CA ALA A 333 -17.81 -2.33 -9.89
C ALA A 333 -16.65 -1.39 -10.19
N GLU A 334 -15.57 -1.49 -9.41
CA GLU A 334 -14.39 -0.62 -9.52
C GLU A 334 -13.59 -0.83 -10.82
N HIS A 335 -13.64 -2.01 -11.42
CA HIS A 335 -12.85 -2.32 -12.61
C HIS A 335 -13.65 -2.21 -13.91
N ARG A 336 -14.99 -2.21 -13.86
CA ARG A 336 -15.85 -2.36 -15.04
C ARG A 336 -15.61 -1.30 -16.12
N HIS A 337 -15.41 -0.06 -15.72
CA HIS A 337 -15.17 1.10 -16.60
C HIS A 337 -13.71 1.20 -17.10
N GLU A 338 -12.84 0.32 -16.61
CA GLU A 338 -11.44 0.16 -17.02
C GLU A 338 -11.24 -1.11 -17.87
N CYS A 339 -12.34 -1.78 -18.20
CA CYS A 339 -12.34 -3.07 -18.85
C CYS A 339 -12.90 -3.01 -20.28
N GLY A 340 -12.94 -4.16 -20.97
CA GLY A 340 -13.54 -4.25 -22.31
C GLY A 340 -12.77 -3.51 -23.40
N GLY A 341 -11.45 -3.38 -23.22
CA GLY A 341 -10.56 -2.73 -24.18
C GLY A 341 -10.18 -1.28 -23.84
N ALA A 342 -10.62 -0.74 -22.70
CA ALA A 342 -10.06 0.50 -22.17
C ALA A 342 -8.66 0.28 -21.55
N HIS A 343 -7.76 1.26 -21.73
CA HIS A 343 -6.36 1.23 -21.26
C HIS A 343 -5.94 2.41 -20.40
N TRP A 344 -6.77 3.43 -20.32
CA TRP A 344 -6.45 4.66 -19.58
C TRP A 344 -6.00 4.35 -18.15
N ALA A 345 -6.63 3.41 -17.44
CA ALA A 345 -6.22 3.00 -16.09
C ALA A 345 -4.84 2.30 -16.05
N ALA A 346 -4.46 1.61 -17.11
CA ALA A 346 -3.15 0.97 -17.21
C ALA A 346 -2.03 1.99 -17.46
N VAL A 347 -2.31 3.04 -18.25
CA VAL A 347 -1.32 4.01 -18.74
C VAL A 347 -1.19 5.24 -17.84
N LEU A 348 -2.31 5.85 -17.44
CA LEU A 348 -2.33 7.12 -16.73
C LEU A 348 -1.74 7.01 -15.30
N PRO A 349 -1.33 8.15 -14.69
CA PRO A 349 -0.87 8.20 -13.31
C PRO A 349 -1.96 7.82 -12.29
N ALA A 350 -1.58 7.29 -11.13
CA ALA A 350 -2.51 6.70 -10.16
C ALA A 350 -3.55 7.69 -9.60
N ASP A 351 -3.17 8.93 -9.36
CA ASP A 351 -4.05 10.04 -8.97
C ASP A 351 -5.11 10.34 -10.05
N ILE A 352 -4.70 10.34 -11.31
CA ILE A 352 -5.63 10.54 -12.44
C ILE A 352 -6.60 9.36 -12.56
N VAL A 353 -6.12 8.14 -12.35
CA VAL A 353 -6.99 6.96 -12.42
C VAL A 353 -7.99 6.94 -11.25
N LEU A 354 -7.58 7.33 -10.05
CA LEU A 354 -8.47 7.50 -8.90
C LEU A 354 -9.56 8.53 -9.17
N ALA A 355 -9.22 9.69 -9.74
CA ALA A 355 -10.21 10.68 -10.16
C ALA A 355 -11.19 10.10 -11.19
N GLY A 356 -10.69 9.29 -12.13
CA GLY A 356 -11.50 8.56 -13.11
C GLY A 356 -12.48 7.58 -12.48
N ARG A 357 -12.01 6.79 -11.50
CA ARG A 357 -12.85 5.85 -10.74
C ARG A 357 -13.97 6.57 -9.99
N LEU A 358 -13.64 7.67 -9.30
CA LEU A 358 -14.63 8.49 -8.58
C LEU A 358 -15.68 9.09 -9.53
N MET A 359 -15.24 9.57 -10.69
CA MET A 359 -16.15 10.10 -11.71
C MET A 359 -17.04 9.00 -12.30
N ALA A 360 -16.48 7.82 -12.62
CA ALA A 360 -17.25 6.69 -13.11
C ALA A 360 -18.28 6.19 -12.09
N GLN A 361 -17.90 6.07 -10.81
CA GLN A 361 -18.82 5.75 -9.72
C GLN A 361 -19.96 6.77 -9.61
N TYR A 362 -19.65 8.06 -9.75
CA TYR A 362 -20.67 9.11 -9.76
C TYR A 362 -21.64 8.96 -10.95
N ILE A 363 -21.11 8.71 -12.16
CA ILE A 363 -21.92 8.50 -13.38
C ILE A 363 -22.84 7.30 -13.20
N ASP A 364 -22.30 6.15 -12.77
CA ASP A 364 -23.03 4.91 -12.57
C ASP A 364 -24.16 5.09 -11.54
N SER A 365 -23.87 5.75 -10.41
CA SER A 365 -24.87 6.08 -9.38
C SER A 365 -26.01 6.96 -9.91
N ARG A 366 -25.69 7.92 -10.78
CA ARG A 366 -26.72 8.78 -11.40
C ARG A 366 -27.57 8.07 -12.43
N MET A 367 -26.97 7.18 -13.21
CA MET A 367 -27.70 6.35 -14.15
C MET A 367 -28.68 5.42 -13.41
N LEU A 368 -28.26 4.86 -12.28
CA LEU A 368 -29.12 4.05 -11.42
C LEU A 368 -30.30 4.84 -10.81
N THR A 369 -30.13 6.13 -10.57
CA THR A 369 -31.18 7.01 -9.98
C THR A 369 -32.03 7.75 -11.02
N GLY A 370 -31.84 7.49 -12.32
CA GLY A 370 -32.63 8.08 -13.40
C GLY A 370 -32.40 9.57 -13.65
N LYS A 371 -31.34 10.17 -13.08
CA LYS A 371 -31.02 11.60 -13.21
C LYS A 371 -30.00 11.87 -14.32
N SER A 372 -30.42 11.78 -15.58
CA SER A 372 -29.53 11.83 -16.76
C SER A 372 -29.09 13.23 -17.24
N SER A 373 -29.75 14.32 -16.84
CA SER A 373 -29.71 15.57 -17.63
C SER A 373 -28.63 16.63 -17.30
N ALA A 374 -27.82 16.46 -16.24
CA ALA A 374 -26.66 17.34 -16.01
C ALA A 374 -25.67 16.73 -15.01
N ILE A 375 -24.47 16.35 -15.46
CA ILE A 375 -23.40 15.87 -14.58
C ILE A 375 -22.52 17.04 -14.14
N SER A 376 -22.54 17.34 -12.85
CA SER A 376 -21.68 18.34 -12.20
C SER A 376 -20.48 17.72 -11.47
N GLY A 377 -20.24 16.41 -11.62
CA GLY A 377 -19.21 15.66 -10.88
C GLY A 377 -19.56 15.35 -9.42
N PRO A 378 -18.76 14.50 -8.75
CA PRO A 378 -18.94 14.16 -7.33
C PRO A 378 -18.57 15.33 -6.41
N LYS A 379 -19.44 15.64 -5.44
CA LYS A 379 -19.16 16.64 -4.41
C LYS A 379 -18.51 15.97 -3.20
N MET A 380 -17.18 15.94 -3.18
CA MET A 380 -16.41 15.39 -2.07
C MET A 380 -16.17 16.40 -0.93
N ASP A 381 -16.22 17.71 -1.25
CA ASP A 381 -15.90 18.76 -0.28
C ASP A 381 -14.52 18.59 0.38
N LEU A 382 -13.54 18.00 -0.32
CA LEU A 382 -12.16 17.87 0.13
C LEU A 382 -11.32 19.07 -0.33
N ILE A 383 -10.20 19.31 0.36
CA ILE A 383 -9.29 20.41 0.03
C ILE A 383 -8.61 20.16 -1.32
N GLN A 384 -8.39 21.22 -2.12
CA GLN A 384 -7.94 21.09 -3.52
C GLN A 384 -6.66 21.88 -3.85
N HIS A 385 -6.40 23.01 -3.18
CA HIS A 385 -5.17 23.81 -3.32
C HIS A 385 -4.78 24.27 -4.75
N TYR A 386 -5.70 24.24 -5.72
CA TYR A 386 -5.49 24.70 -7.10
C TYR A 386 -4.92 26.12 -7.16
N ASP A 387 -5.51 27.07 -6.43
CA ASP A 387 -5.11 28.49 -6.51
C ASP A 387 -3.65 28.73 -6.10
N VAL A 388 -3.10 27.89 -5.21
CA VAL A 388 -1.73 27.97 -4.71
C VAL A 388 -0.79 26.96 -5.39
N ASP A 389 -1.27 26.22 -6.39
CA ASP A 389 -0.47 25.21 -7.09
C ASP A 389 0.40 25.84 -8.19
N SER A 390 1.46 25.13 -8.56
CA SER A 390 2.40 25.59 -9.59
C SER A 390 1.74 25.65 -10.98
N PRO A 391 2.14 26.59 -11.85
CA PRO A 391 1.62 26.69 -13.23
C PRO A 391 1.71 25.37 -14.01
N THR A 392 2.81 24.63 -13.84
CA THR A 392 3.01 23.33 -14.49
C THR A 392 2.01 22.29 -14.01
N SER A 393 1.78 22.17 -12.70
CA SER A 393 0.82 21.21 -12.14
C SER A 393 -0.63 21.56 -12.51
N LYS A 394 -0.97 22.87 -12.56
CA LYS A 394 -2.27 23.34 -13.06
C LYS A 394 -2.51 22.87 -14.49
N LEU A 395 -1.54 23.10 -15.39
CA LEU A 395 -1.61 22.67 -16.79
C LEU A 395 -1.76 21.16 -16.92
N GLU A 396 -0.97 20.38 -16.19
CA GLU A 396 -1.09 18.92 -16.21
C GLU A 396 -2.47 18.46 -15.77
N SER A 397 -3.03 19.05 -14.71
CA SER A 397 -4.36 18.70 -14.22
C SER A 397 -5.45 19.03 -15.24
N HIS A 398 -5.30 20.12 -16.01
CA HIS A 398 -6.21 20.45 -17.12
C HIS A 398 -6.14 19.43 -18.25
N ILE A 399 -4.92 19.10 -18.71
CA ILE A 399 -4.73 18.13 -19.81
C ILE A 399 -5.28 16.77 -19.40
N TYR A 400 -4.97 16.29 -18.19
CA TYR A 400 -5.47 15.01 -17.70
C TYR A 400 -6.99 15.03 -17.51
N ALA A 401 -7.60 16.12 -17.05
CA ALA A 401 -9.05 16.24 -16.94
C ALA A 401 -9.73 16.07 -18.29
N ILE A 402 -9.22 16.75 -19.33
CA ILE A 402 -9.74 16.66 -20.70
C ILE A 402 -9.59 15.23 -21.22
N VAL A 403 -8.37 14.67 -21.17
CA VAL A 403 -8.08 13.31 -21.67
C VAL A 403 -8.96 12.26 -20.98
N LEU A 404 -9.07 12.33 -19.65
CA LEU A 404 -9.84 11.38 -18.87
C LEU A 404 -11.33 11.48 -19.16
N LEU A 405 -11.87 12.70 -19.26
CA LEU A 405 -13.28 12.91 -19.59
C LEU A 405 -13.61 12.39 -20.99
N SER A 406 -12.74 12.62 -21.98
CA SER A 406 -12.89 12.05 -23.34
C SER A 406 -12.84 10.52 -23.34
N CYS A 407 -11.98 9.91 -22.51
CA CYS A 407 -11.93 8.45 -22.36
C CYS A 407 -13.23 7.89 -21.75
N LEU A 408 -13.74 8.52 -20.69
CA LEU A 408 -15.00 8.12 -20.05
C LEU A 408 -16.20 8.32 -21.00
N GLN A 409 -16.23 9.40 -21.78
CA GLN A 409 -17.27 9.65 -22.77
C GLN A 409 -17.35 8.53 -23.82
N LYS A 410 -16.21 8.04 -24.31
CA LYS A 410 -16.17 6.88 -25.22
C LYS A 410 -16.72 5.61 -24.57
N HIS A 411 -16.42 5.37 -23.29
CA HIS A 411 -16.91 4.20 -22.57
C HIS A 411 -18.44 4.19 -22.44
N TYR A 412 -19.03 5.31 -22.05
CA TYR A 412 -20.47 5.42 -21.80
C TYR A 412 -21.34 5.61 -23.06
N LYS A 413 -20.75 5.65 -24.27
CA LYS A 413 -21.44 5.67 -25.59
C LYS A 413 -22.68 6.61 -25.66
N SER A 414 -22.49 7.83 -25.15
CA SER A 414 -23.29 9.06 -25.33
C SER A 414 -24.83 9.00 -25.32
N ASP A 415 -25.41 9.34 -24.16
CA ASP A 415 -26.48 10.35 -23.99
C ASP A 415 -26.02 11.49 -23.03
N LEU A 416 -24.72 11.51 -22.68
CA LEU A 416 -24.15 12.46 -21.72
C LEU A 416 -23.59 13.70 -22.43
N SER A 417 -24.27 14.84 -22.29
CA SER A 417 -23.76 16.16 -22.66
C SER A 417 -22.94 16.73 -21.50
N TRP A 418 -21.62 16.73 -21.64
CA TRP A 418 -20.72 17.37 -20.69
C TRP A 418 -20.71 18.87 -20.92
N LYS A 419 -20.89 19.66 -19.86
CA LYS A 419 -20.82 21.13 -19.92
C LYS A 419 -19.42 21.59 -19.51
N GLU A 420 -19.08 22.84 -19.79
CA GLU A 420 -17.82 23.48 -19.34
C GLU A 420 -17.63 23.30 -17.81
N GLU A 421 -18.73 23.38 -17.06
CA GLU A 421 -18.78 23.12 -15.62
C GLU A 421 -18.23 21.73 -15.23
N THR A 422 -18.49 20.70 -16.04
CA THR A 422 -18.03 19.34 -15.76
C THR A 422 -16.51 19.22 -15.86
N LEU A 423 -15.89 19.90 -16.84
CA LEU A 423 -14.43 19.90 -16.98
C LEU A 423 -13.76 20.64 -15.82
N ALA A 424 -14.29 21.80 -15.44
CA ALA A 424 -13.81 22.53 -14.26
C ALA A 424 -13.88 21.65 -13.00
N GLN A 425 -14.99 20.93 -12.80
CA GLN A 425 -15.15 20.00 -11.68
C GLN A 425 -14.20 18.80 -11.76
N MET A 426 -13.89 18.29 -12.96
CA MET A 426 -12.89 17.23 -13.13
C MET A 426 -11.48 17.72 -12.76
N VAL A 427 -11.11 18.95 -13.11
CA VAL A 427 -9.83 19.55 -12.67
C VAL A 427 -9.79 19.64 -11.15
N LEU A 428 -10.85 20.16 -10.52
CA LEU A 428 -10.94 20.24 -9.06
C LEU A 428 -10.89 18.86 -8.41
N LEU A 429 -11.54 17.86 -8.98
CA LEU A 429 -11.51 16.48 -8.51
C LEU A 429 -10.08 15.90 -8.54
N ILE A 430 -9.34 16.11 -9.63
CA ILE A 430 -7.92 15.71 -9.72
C ILE A 430 -7.09 16.40 -8.62
N CYS A 431 -7.28 17.70 -8.42
CA CYS A 431 -6.60 18.45 -7.37
C CYS A 431 -6.95 17.93 -5.98
N GLN A 432 -8.22 17.60 -5.71
CA GLN A 432 -8.64 16.96 -4.46
C GLN A 432 -7.96 15.62 -4.25
N VAL A 433 -7.90 14.77 -5.27
CA VAL A 433 -7.25 13.46 -5.17
C VAL A 433 -5.76 13.60 -4.89
N LYS A 434 -5.06 14.51 -5.57
CA LYS A 434 -3.63 14.76 -5.37
C LYS A 434 -3.28 15.11 -3.93
N VAL A 435 -4.10 15.92 -3.26
CA VAL A 435 -3.84 16.39 -1.89
C VAL A 435 -4.30 15.39 -0.83
N ASN A 436 -5.38 14.64 -1.07
CA ASN A 436 -6.06 13.85 -0.03
C ASN A 436 -5.85 12.33 -0.13
N SER A 437 -5.23 11.85 -1.21
CA SER A 437 -4.99 10.42 -1.38
C SER A 437 -3.94 9.89 -0.39
N ILE A 438 -4.25 8.72 0.17
CA ILE A 438 -3.44 8.04 1.18
C ILE A 438 -2.82 6.80 0.55
N ALA A 439 -1.52 6.60 0.74
CA ALA A 439 -0.83 5.39 0.32
C ALA A 439 -1.19 4.23 1.26
N ILE A 440 -1.63 3.11 0.71
CA ILE A 440 -1.84 1.86 1.43
C ILE A 440 -0.49 1.14 1.49
N VAL A 441 -0.08 0.83 2.71
CA VAL A 441 1.19 0.16 3.01
C VAL A 441 0.87 -1.24 3.55
N CYS A 442 1.48 -2.25 2.95
CA CYS A 442 1.41 -3.63 3.42
C CYS A 442 2.75 -4.06 3.99
N MET A 443 2.68 -4.90 5.02
CA MET A 443 3.83 -5.58 5.61
C MET A 443 4.14 -6.81 4.76
N LYS A 444 5.34 -6.87 4.16
CA LYS A 444 5.82 -8.01 3.38
C LYS A 444 6.79 -8.82 4.21
N SER A 445 6.53 -10.12 4.39
CA SER A 445 7.52 -11.06 4.92
C SER A 445 8.47 -11.47 3.80
N MET A 446 9.79 -11.45 4.02
CA MET A 446 10.77 -11.92 3.03
C MET A 446 10.90 -13.44 2.97
N ASP A 447 10.26 -14.18 3.89
CA ASP A 447 10.26 -15.63 3.87
C ASP A 447 9.25 -16.11 2.82
N GLY A 448 9.72 -16.15 1.57
CA GLY A 448 8.96 -16.70 0.46
C GLY A 448 8.58 -18.14 0.75
N SER A 449 7.27 -18.43 0.75
CA SER A 449 6.68 -19.69 0.29
C SER A 449 7.49 -20.98 0.51
N GLN A 450 7.99 -21.22 1.72
CA GLN A 450 8.32 -22.57 2.18
C GLN A 450 7.15 -23.04 3.04
N GLY A 451 6.47 -24.07 2.56
CA GLY A 451 5.22 -24.55 3.11
C GLY A 451 5.29 -24.85 4.60
N LEU A 452 4.54 -24.08 5.39
CA LEU A 452 4.16 -24.45 6.74
C LEU A 452 3.08 -25.54 6.69
N THR A 453 3.47 -26.74 6.27
CA THR A 453 2.67 -27.96 6.50
C THR A 453 3.59 -29.14 6.80
N GLU A 454 4.37 -29.05 7.87
CA GLU A 454 4.70 -30.23 8.66
C GLU A 454 4.23 -30.00 10.09
N ASN A 455 3.14 -30.68 10.45
CA ASN A 455 2.72 -30.85 11.83
C ASN A 455 3.70 -31.83 12.50
N LYS A 456 4.93 -31.38 12.77
CA LYS A 456 5.88 -32.09 13.65
C LYS A 456 5.61 -31.60 15.07
N GLY A 457 5.33 -32.55 15.96
CA GLY A 457 5.07 -32.28 17.37
C GLY A 457 6.18 -31.42 17.97
N TYR A 458 5.76 -30.41 18.75
CA TYR A 458 6.64 -29.50 19.47
C TYR A 458 7.70 -30.26 20.29
N SER A 459 8.94 -30.27 19.79
CA SER A 459 10.12 -30.42 20.63
C SER A 459 10.72 -29.04 20.86
N ALA A 460 10.96 -28.69 22.12
CA ALA A 460 11.52 -27.41 22.54
C ALA A 460 13.01 -27.31 22.19
N ALA A 461 13.31 -27.13 20.91
CA ALA A 461 14.58 -26.66 20.34
C ALA A 461 14.43 -26.69 18.82
N ASP A 462 13.88 -25.64 18.21
CA ASP A 462 13.99 -25.48 16.76
C ASP A 462 14.05 -24.00 16.39
N ASP A 463 14.89 -23.71 15.41
CA ASP A 463 15.40 -22.40 15.02
C ASP A 463 14.30 -21.35 14.83
N GLY A 464 14.49 -20.19 15.45
CA GLY A 464 13.66 -19.02 15.23
C GLY A 464 13.84 -18.51 13.80
N VAL A 465 12.91 -18.87 12.92
CA VAL A 465 12.81 -18.26 11.58
C VAL A 465 12.55 -16.77 11.74
N MET A 466 13.54 -15.96 11.37
CA MET A 466 13.49 -14.51 11.45
C MET A 466 12.69 -13.94 10.28
N CYS A 467 11.40 -13.70 10.48
CA CYS A 467 10.58 -12.95 9.52
C CYS A 467 11.07 -11.50 9.44
N SER A 468 11.80 -11.13 8.39
CA SER A 468 12.01 -9.71 8.10
C SER A 468 10.75 -9.13 7.45
N VAL A 469 10.25 -8.04 8.03
CA VAL A 469 9.00 -7.40 7.61
C VAL A 469 9.28 -6.04 6.99
N GLU A 470 9.03 -5.91 5.69
CA GLU A 470 9.21 -4.66 4.94
C GLU A 470 7.87 -3.93 4.77
N GLN A 471 7.86 -2.61 4.99
CA GLN A 471 6.72 -1.76 4.65
C GLN A 471 6.76 -1.40 3.16
N VAL A 472 5.88 -2.02 2.37
CA VAL A 472 5.80 -1.78 0.93
C VAL A 472 4.55 -0.95 0.63
N LYS A 473 4.72 0.18 -0.05
CA LYS A 473 3.59 0.92 -0.63
C LYS A 473 3.01 0.09 -1.77
N VAL A 474 1.77 -0.37 -1.61
CA VAL A 474 1.12 -1.28 -2.58
C VAL A 474 0.02 -0.61 -3.40
N ALA A 475 -0.66 0.39 -2.82
CA ALA A 475 -1.79 1.05 -3.45
C ALA A 475 -1.93 2.50 -2.98
N GLN A 476 -2.83 3.23 -3.62
CA GLN A 476 -3.22 4.60 -3.29
C GLN A 476 -4.74 4.69 -3.25
N ALA A 477 -5.30 5.40 -2.28
CA ALA A 477 -6.75 5.42 -2.06
C ALA A 477 -7.25 6.73 -1.45
N ILE A 478 -8.56 6.97 -1.56
CA ILE A 478 -9.25 8.10 -0.94
C ILE A 478 -10.13 7.58 0.19
N TYR A 479 -9.92 8.12 1.40
CA TYR A 479 -10.72 7.85 2.59
C TYR A 479 -11.36 9.17 3.02
N MET A 480 -12.67 9.29 2.85
CA MET A 480 -13.36 10.57 3.04
C MET A 480 -13.20 11.11 4.47
N SER A 481 -13.40 10.25 5.46
CA SER A 481 -13.25 10.64 6.87
C SER A 481 -11.79 10.64 7.28
N GLY A 482 -11.00 9.69 6.78
CA GLY A 482 -9.55 9.62 6.98
C GLY A 482 -8.80 10.89 6.54
N SER A 483 -9.26 11.57 5.48
CA SER A 483 -8.69 12.83 5.01
C SER A 483 -9.01 14.06 5.87
N LEU A 484 -9.85 13.93 6.91
CA LEU A 484 -10.21 15.03 7.82
C LEU A 484 -9.31 15.10 9.07
N PHE A 485 -8.43 14.11 9.28
CA PHE A 485 -7.48 14.12 10.38
C PHE A 485 -6.26 14.95 10.01
N ASN A 486 -6.00 16.01 10.77
CA ASN A 486 -4.89 16.91 10.50
C ASN A 486 -3.53 16.31 10.84
N HIS A 487 -2.50 16.93 10.27
CA HIS A 487 -1.11 16.55 10.52
C HIS A 487 -0.57 17.06 11.87
N SER A 488 0.21 16.20 12.54
CA SER A 488 1.23 16.59 13.52
C SER A 488 2.53 15.82 13.28
N CYS A 489 3.69 16.48 13.45
CA CYS A 489 4.99 15.80 13.45
C CYS A 489 5.21 14.93 14.70
N ARG A 490 4.35 15.11 15.72
CA ARG A 490 4.22 14.25 16.91
C ARG A 490 2.74 13.83 17.01
N PRO A 491 2.32 12.83 16.23
CA PRO A 491 0.93 12.42 16.19
C PRO A 491 0.51 11.71 17.48
N ASN A 492 -0.77 11.85 17.85
CA ASN A 492 -1.39 11.09 18.94
C ASN A 492 -2.19 9.88 18.44
N VAL A 493 -2.20 9.67 17.12
CA VAL A 493 -2.85 8.55 16.43
C VAL A 493 -1.91 7.93 15.41
N HIS A 494 -1.90 6.60 15.36
CA HIS A 494 -1.19 5.82 14.35
C HIS A 494 -2.19 5.21 13.36
N SER A 495 -1.87 5.31 12.07
CA SER A 495 -2.62 4.69 10.97
C SER A 495 -1.96 3.40 10.52
N TYR A 496 -2.78 2.37 10.29
CA TYR A 496 -2.35 1.12 9.68
C TYR A 496 -3.45 0.56 8.77
N PHE A 497 -3.09 -0.39 7.92
CA PHE A 497 -4.01 -1.00 6.96
C PHE A 497 -4.14 -2.49 7.21
N HIS A 498 -5.37 -2.98 7.16
CA HIS A 498 -5.64 -4.42 6.97
C HIS A 498 -6.32 -4.57 5.62
N SER A 499 -5.64 -5.25 4.69
CA SER A 499 -6.04 -5.26 3.27
C SER A 499 -6.16 -3.83 2.73
N ARG A 500 -7.36 -3.39 2.35
CA ARG A 500 -7.64 -2.05 1.84
C ARG A 500 -8.27 -1.12 2.87
N THR A 501 -8.54 -1.58 4.08
CA THR A 501 -9.27 -0.81 5.11
C THR A 501 -8.28 -0.02 5.96
N LEU A 502 -8.56 1.27 6.17
CA LEU A 502 -7.80 2.16 7.05
C LEU A 502 -8.25 1.96 8.49
N PHE A 503 -7.29 1.77 9.40
CA PHE A 503 -7.51 1.74 10.85
C PHE A 503 -6.68 2.84 11.51
N LEU A 504 -7.31 3.53 12.47
CA LEU A 504 -6.64 4.53 13.32
C LEU A 504 -6.72 4.11 14.78
N ARG A 505 -5.59 4.12 15.48
CA ARG A 505 -5.51 3.86 16.93
C ARG A 505 -4.77 4.96 17.67
N SER A 506 -5.25 5.33 18.86
CA SER A 506 -4.54 6.27 19.73
C SER A 506 -3.21 5.67 20.19
N THR A 507 -2.13 6.45 20.12
CA THR A 507 -0.82 6.07 20.67
C THR A 507 -0.63 6.58 22.11
N THR A 508 -1.32 7.66 22.46
CA THR A 508 -1.28 8.30 23.77
C THR A 508 -2.69 8.55 24.30
N TYR A 509 -2.79 9.01 25.55
CA TYR A 509 -4.04 9.53 26.08
C TYR A 509 -4.40 10.84 25.36
N ILE A 510 -5.64 10.98 24.89
CA ILE A 510 -6.14 12.19 24.24
C ILE A 510 -7.27 12.75 25.08
N LYS A 511 -7.09 13.95 25.62
CA LYS A 511 -8.12 14.63 26.41
C LYS A 511 -9.27 15.08 25.52
N SER A 512 -10.50 15.00 26.03
CA SER A 512 -11.71 15.57 25.45
C SER A 512 -11.48 16.98 24.90
N GLY A 513 -11.99 17.21 23.69
CA GLY A 513 -11.85 18.44 22.91
C GLY A 513 -10.46 18.64 22.27
N SER A 514 -9.49 17.78 22.56
CA SER A 514 -8.16 17.90 21.95
C SER A 514 -8.16 17.42 20.49
N PRO A 515 -7.35 18.03 19.61
CA PRO A 515 -7.18 17.56 18.23
C PRO A 515 -6.70 16.10 18.16
N VAL A 516 -7.34 15.33 17.28
CA VAL A 516 -6.92 13.97 16.92
C VAL A 516 -6.12 14.07 15.63
N GLU A 517 -4.80 13.86 15.72
CA GLU A 517 -3.84 14.20 14.66
C GLU A 517 -2.95 13.01 14.31
N LEU A 518 -2.73 12.81 13.01
CA LEU A 518 -1.92 11.74 12.45
C LEU A 518 -0.68 12.30 11.74
N SER A 519 0.28 11.45 11.37
CA SER A 519 1.42 11.88 10.54
C SER A 519 1.13 11.68 9.05
N TYR A 520 1.42 12.69 8.23
CA TYR A 520 1.36 12.61 6.76
C TYR A 520 2.65 12.05 6.15
N GLY A 521 3.55 11.52 6.98
CA GLY A 521 4.90 11.08 6.61
C GLY A 521 5.97 11.67 7.52
N PRO A 522 6.18 13.01 7.52
CA PRO A 522 7.25 13.61 8.30
C PRO A 522 6.98 13.55 9.82
N GLN A 523 7.87 12.91 10.57
CA GLN A 523 7.80 12.83 12.03
C GLN A 523 9.07 13.37 12.69
N ALA A 524 8.91 13.96 13.87
CA ALA A 524 10.04 14.32 14.72
C ALA A 524 10.82 13.06 15.10
N GLY A 525 12.17 13.14 15.09
CA GLY A 525 13.05 11.99 15.33
C GLY A 525 13.35 11.12 14.13
N GLU A 526 12.55 11.19 13.07
CA GLU A 526 12.82 10.48 11.83
C GLU A 526 13.36 11.40 10.72
N MET A 527 13.02 12.67 10.77
CA MET A 527 13.37 13.65 9.75
C MET A 527 13.60 14.99 10.43
N ASN A 528 14.63 15.75 10.05
CA ASN A 528 14.90 17.07 10.64
C ASN A 528 13.81 18.11 10.30
N LEU A 529 13.68 19.15 11.13
CA LEU A 529 12.68 20.23 10.97
C LEU A 529 12.59 20.82 9.56
N VAL A 530 13.72 21.16 8.94
CA VAL A 530 13.76 21.79 7.60
C VAL A 530 13.20 20.85 6.54
N LYS A 531 13.59 19.57 6.58
CA LYS A 531 13.08 18.53 5.69
C LYS A 531 11.60 18.25 5.94
N ARG A 532 11.15 18.23 7.21
CA ARG A 532 9.71 18.08 7.56
C ARG A 532 8.88 19.21 6.95
N GLN A 533 9.25 20.46 7.20
CA GLN A 533 8.54 21.64 6.68
C GLN A 533 8.54 21.68 5.15
N LYS A 534 9.69 21.41 4.52
CA LYS A 534 9.78 21.35 3.06
C LYS A 534 8.85 20.30 2.47
N SER A 535 8.84 19.09 3.04
CA SER A 535 7.97 18.00 2.59
C SER A 535 6.48 18.36 2.71
N LEU A 536 6.07 18.99 3.80
CA LEU A 536 4.68 19.43 4.00
C LEU A 536 4.30 20.58 3.08
N GLN A 537 5.19 21.55 2.87
CA GLN A 537 4.96 22.66 1.96
C GLN A 537 4.85 22.20 0.50
N GLU A 538 5.68 21.24 0.08
CA GLU A 538 5.68 20.72 -1.29
C GLU A 538 4.42 19.88 -1.58
N ASN A 539 4.07 18.97 -0.67
CA ASN A 539 2.99 17.99 -0.89
C ASN A 539 1.61 18.50 -0.46
N TYR A 540 1.53 19.31 0.59
CA TYR A 540 0.26 19.73 1.22
C TYR A 540 0.08 21.24 1.33
N LYS A 541 1.06 22.04 0.87
CA LYS A 541 0.99 23.51 0.78
C LYS A 541 0.75 24.24 2.11
N PHE A 542 1.23 23.68 3.22
CA PHE A 542 1.18 24.35 4.53
C PHE A 542 2.48 24.16 5.32
N SER A 543 2.71 25.06 6.28
CA SER A 543 3.78 24.98 7.27
C SER A 543 3.23 24.45 8.60
N CYS A 544 3.87 23.40 9.15
CA CYS A 544 3.43 22.81 10.41
C CYS A 544 3.79 23.69 11.62
N GLN A 545 2.85 23.84 12.54
CA GLN A 545 3.00 24.60 13.79
C GLN A 545 2.74 23.72 15.03
N CYS A 546 2.93 22.41 14.92
CA CYS A 546 2.85 21.51 16.08
C CYS A 546 3.97 21.81 17.07
N SER A 547 3.87 21.33 18.31
CA SER A 547 4.91 21.53 19.34
C SER A 547 6.31 21.19 18.83
N SER A 548 6.45 20.07 18.13
CA SER A 548 7.74 19.65 17.55
C SER A 548 8.23 20.44 16.34
N CYS A 549 7.48 21.44 15.89
CA CYS A 549 7.92 22.42 14.89
C CYS A 549 8.04 23.83 15.46
N SER A 550 7.37 24.11 16.58
CA SER A 550 7.42 25.37 17.29
C SER A 550 8.54 25.41 18.34
N GLU A 551 9.09 24.26 18.72
CA GLU A 551 10.22 24.13 19.65
C GLU A 551 11.39 23.40 18.96
N LEU A 552 12.62 23.79 19.30
CA LEU A 552 13.82 23.13 18.77
C LEU A 552 14.15 21.90 19.62
N HIS A 553 13.99 20.71 19.05
CA HIS A 553 14.36 19.46 19.72
C HIS A 553 15.81 19.06 19.45
N LEU A 554 16.46 18.42 20.43
CA LEU A 554 17.82 17.87 20.28
C LEU A 554 17.93 16.93 19.07
N SER A 555 16.90 16.13 18.81
CA SER A 555 16.85 15.25 17.64
C SER A 555 17.06 16.01 16.33
N ASP A 556 16.52 17.23 16.20
CA ASP A 556 16.68 18.04 14.99
C ASP A 556 18.13 18.51 14.78
N LEU A 557 18.91 18.64 15.86
CA LEU A 557 20.30 19.05 15.82
C LEU A 557 21.26 17.89 15.51
N VAL A 558 20.89 16.65 15.87
CA VAL A 558 21.80 15.49 15.80
C VAL A 558 21.50 14.52 14.66
N ILE A 559 20.25 14.48 14.17
CA ILE A 559 19.80 13.44 13.24
C ILE A 559 20.59 13.40 11.92
N ASP A 560 21.04 14.56 11.44
CA ASP A 560 21.81 14.71 10.20
C ASP A 560 23.24 15.27 10.43
N SER A 561 23.70 15.34 11.68
CA SER A 561 24.94 16.05 12.01
C SER A 561 26.21 15.18 11.92
N PHE A 562 27.35 15.86 11.82
CA PHE A 562 28.68 15.28 11.86
C PHE A 562 29.30 15.43 13.25
N CYS A 563 30.25 14.54 13.57
CA CYS A 563 31.10 14.69 14.74
C CYS A 563 32.00 15.92 14.59
N CYS A 564 32.28 16.58 15.73
CA CYS A 564 33.32 17.60 15.79
C CYS A 564 34.70 17.01 15.41
N PRO A 565 35.54 17.74 14.66
CA PRO A 565 36.87 17.26 14.27
C PRO A 565 37.86 17.18 15.46
N ARG A 566 37.55 17.86 16.58
CA ARG A 566 38.31 17.72 17.83
C ARG A 566 37.84 16.50 18.60
N SER A 567 38.73 15.53 18.78
CA SER A 567 38.47 14.27 19.51
C SER A 567 38.03 14.45 20.96
N SER A 568 38.37 15.57 21.59
CA SER A 568 37.95 15.91 22.97
C SER A 568 36.59 16.63 23.05
N CYS A 569 35.96 16.93 21.91
CA CYS A 569 34.70 17.64 21.83
C CYS A 569 33.61 16.72 21.31
N LEU A 570 32.57 16.53 22.12
CA LEU A 570 31.38 15.74 21.78
C LEU A 570 30.31 16.58 21.05
N GLY A 571 30.70 17.76 20.56
CA GLY A 571 29.79 18.64 19.84
C GLY A 571 29.44 18.11 18.45
N ALA A 572 28.27 18.53 17.97
CA ALA A 572 27.79 18.21 16.63
C ALA A 572 28.02 19.38 15.67
N VAL A 573 28.20 19.05 14.40
CA VAL A 573 28.29 20.01 13.28
C VAL A 573 27.11 19.79 12.37
N SER A 574 26.21 20.77 12.27
CA SER A 574 25.04 20.65 11.42
C SER A 574 25.41 20.78 9.94
N GLU A 575 24.74 19.99 9.11
CA GLU A 575 24.80 20.07 7.64
C GLU A 575 24.00 21.25 7.10
N SER A 576 22.96 21.68 7.83
CA SER A 576 22.03 22.73 7.40
C SER A 576 21.72 23.72 8.51
N THR A 577 21.36 24.95 8.14
CA THR A 577 20.75 25.90 9.08
C THR A 577 19.36 25.40 9.43
N CYS A 578 19.20 24.90 10.66
CA CYS A 578 17.91 24.44 11.16
C CYS A 578 16.94 25.60 11.45
N TYR A 579 17.45 26.84 11.47
CA TYR A 579 16.71 28.03 11.85
C TYR A 579 17.06 29.24 10.98
N LYS A 580 16.10 30.17 10.85
CA LYS A 580 16.23 31.44 10.13
C LYS A 580 15.99 32.62 11.08
N SER A 581 16.91 32.84 12.02
CA SER A 581 16.99 34.13 12.73
C SER A 581 18.08 34.98 12.08
N GLU A 582 17.98 36.30 12.18
CA GLU A 582 18.99 37.25 11.67
C GLU A 582 20.42 36.96 12.20
N GLU A 583 20.54 36.26 13.34
CA GLU A 583 21.83 35.92 13.96
C GLU A 583 22.18 34.42 14.02
N ASN A 584 21.33 33.49 13.52
CA ASN A 584 21.46 32.03 13.72
C ASN A 584 21.78 31.58 15.18
N CYS A 585 21.35 32.38 16.16
CA CYS A 585 21.58 32.16 17.59
C CYS A 585 20.35 31.55 18.24
N VAL A 586 20.54 30.52 19.08
CA VAL A 586 19.49 29.97 19.95
C VAL A 586 19.94 30.11 21.39
N HIS A 587 19.15 30.82 22.20
CA HIS A 587 19.41 30.95 23.62
C HIS A 587 18.98 29.68 24.34
N VAL A 588 19.90 29.06 25.08
CA VAL A 588 19.60 27.92 25.94
C VAL A 588 19.48 28.40 27.37
N SER A 589 18.28 28.29 27.95
CA SER A 589 18.08 28.49 29.38
C SER A 589 17.97 27.14 30.07
N VAL A 590 18.84 26.90 31.05
CA VAL A 590 18.76 25.77 31.98
C VAL A 590 18.05 26.28 33.25
N ASP A 591 16.82 25.82 33.51
CA ASP A 591 16.06 26.18 34.73
C ASP A 591 16.48 25.31 35.94
N GLU A 592 16.09 25.71 37.16
CA GLU A 592 16.41 25.02 38.43
C GLU A 592 15.91 23.56 38.53
N SER A 593 15.07 23.11 37.60
CA SER A 593 14.67 21.71 37.43
C SER A 593 15.47 20.93 36.36
N ASP A 594 16.67 21.40 36.00
CA ASP A 594 17.60 20.72 35.07
C ASP A 594 17.04 20.52 33.64
N ILE A 595 16.03 21.31 33.23
CA ILE A 595 15.46 21.28 31.86
C ILE A 595 16.27 22.19 30.94
N CYS A 596 16.65 21.66 29.77
CA CYS A 596 17.25 22.43 28.70
C CYS A 596 16.16 23.04 27.78
N LYS A 597 15.76 24.30 27.98
CA LYS A 597 14.80 24.97 27.07
C LYS A 597 15.55 25.61 25.89
N LEU A 598 15.29 25.13 24.68
CA LEU A 598 15.73 25.73 23.42
C LEU A 598 14.58 26.57 22.83
N SER A 599 14.38 27.77 23.36
CA SER A 599 13.28 28.64 22.93
C SER A 599 13.62 29.33 21.60
N LEU A 600 12.74 29.17 20.61
CA LEU A 600 12.72 30.00 19.40
C LEU A 600 12.06 31.35 19.73
N PRO A 601 12.48 32.49 19.13
CA PRO A 601 11.82 33.77 19.35
C PRO A 601 10.32 33.69 19.00
N HIS A 602 9.48 34.01 20.01
CA HIS A 602 8.03 33.83 20.09
C HIS A 602 7.52 32.39 20.22
N VAL A 603 7.41 31.89 21.46
CA VAL A 603 6.27 31.16 22.08
C VAL A 603 6.71 30.69 23.48
N SER A 604 5.80 30.76 24.47
CA SER A 604 6.05 30.45 25.89
C SER A 604 5.32 29.20 26.38
N LYS A 605 6.01 28.40 27.21
CA LYS A 605 5.64 27.17 27.98
C LYS A 605 5.64 25.89 27.12
N VAL A 606 6.29 24.78 27.51
CA VAL A 606 5.94 23.85 28.64
C VAL A 606 7.10 22.85 28.99
N ASP A 607 7.00 22.23 30.19
CA ASP A 607 7.51 20.95 30.80
C ASP A 607 8.96 20.42 30.80
N GLU A 608 9.22 19.72 31.92
CA GLU A 608 10.41 19.02 32.40
C GLU A 608 10.66 17.68 31.68
N ASP A 609 11.83 17.58 31.04
CA ASP A 609 12.78 16.46 31.18
C ASP A 609 13.74 16.43 29.97
N ILE A 610 14.92 17.05 30.11
CA ILE A 610 16.03 16.97 29.13
C ILE A 610 17.37 16.84 29.88
N GLU A 611 17.57 15.75 30.61
CA GLU A 611 18.62 15.75 31.65
C GLU A 611 19.99 15.22 31.19
N LYS A 612 20.10 14.29 30.24
CA LYS A 612 21.37 13.56 30.02
C LYS A 612 22.17 13.91 28.76
N VAL A 613 21.57 14.56 27.78
CA VAL A 613 22.28 14.99 26.55
C VAL A 613 22.56 16.49 26.54
N GLY A 614 21.69 17.29 27.16
CA GLY A 614 21.91 18.74 27.36
C GLY A 614 23.19 19.03 28.17
N LYS A 615 23.47 18.24 29.21
CA LYS A 615 24.67 18.38 30.07
C LYS A 615 26.00 18.19 29.31
N LEU A 616 26.01 17.53 28.15
CA LEU A 616 27.19 17.37 27.28
C LEU A 616 27.37 18.53 26.28
N PHE A 617 26.27 19.14 25.85
CA PHE A 617 26.28 20.26 24.91
C PHE A 617 26.39 21.63 25.59
N PHE A 618 25.81 21.78 26.79
CA PHE A 618 25.62 23.07 27.46
C PHE A 618 26.15 22.98 28.90
N ARG A 619 27.34 23.54 29.13
CA ARG A 619 27.95 23.60 30.46
C ARG A 619 27.36 24.71 31.34
N ASN A 620 26.63 25.68 30.75
CA ASN A 620 25.99 26.85 31.38
C ASN A 620 24.91 27.41 30.40
N ASN A 621 24.08 28.37 30.84
CA ASN A 621 23.29 29.23 29.94
C ASN A 621 24.22 29.80 28.86
N ALA A 622 23.90 29.55 27.59
CA ALA A 622 24.77 29.89 26.46
C ALA A 622 23.95 30.14 25.19
N ASP A 623 24.46 31.06 24.35
CA ASP A 623 23.96 31.26 22.99
C ASP A 623 24.63 30.26 22.05
N LEU A 624 23.86 29.35 21.43
CA LEU A 624 24.38 28.53 20.34
C LEU A 624 24.31 29.28 19.02
N LYS A 625 25.46 29.34 18.35
CA LYS A 625 25.54 29.66 16.93
C LYS A 625 25.48 28.38 16.09
N ILE A 626 24.39 28.18 15.36
CA ILE A 626 24.14 27.00 14.52
C ILE A 626 24.54 27.30 13.06
N ASP A 627 25.82 27.56 12.84
CA ASP A 627 26.33 27.81 11.50
C ASP A 627 26.71 26.49 10.82
N PRO A 628 26.29 26.26 9.56
CA PRO A 628 26.69 25.08 8.81
C PRO A 628 28.21 24.94 8.77
N GLY A 629 28.71 23.76 9.12
CA GLY A 629 30.13 23.44 9.05
C GLY A 629 30.95 23.91 10.25
N TYR A 630 30.31 24.53 11.25
CA TYR A 630 30.95 24.86 12.53
C TYR A 630 30.37 24.01 13.65
N CYS A 631 31.25 23.52 14.53
CA CYS A 631 30.85 22.78 15.72
C CYS A 631 30.04 23.68 16.65
N MET A 632 28.85 23.20 17.03
CA MET A 632 27.91 23.90 17.91
C MET A 632 28.48 24.15 19.32
N SER A 633 29.49 23.39 19.75
CA SER A 633 30.10 23.52 21.09
C SER A 633 31.43 24.28 21.09
N CYS A 634 32.36 23.92 20.20
CA CYS A 634 33.72 24.50 20.21
C CYS A 634 34.06 25.34 18.99
N ARG A 635 33.11 25.52 18.06
CA ARG A 635 33.24 26.34 16.85
C ARG A 635 34.36 25.93 15.89
N SER A 636 34.89 24.70 16.04
CA SER A 636 35.82 24.12 15.06
C SER A 636 35.11 23.91 13.72
N GLN A 637 35.80 24.18 12.63
CA GLN A 637 35.25 24.09 11.28
C GLN A 637 35.53 22.73 10.65
N ILE A 638 34.57 22.20 9.89
CA ILE A 638 34.76 21.06 8.98
C ILE A 638 34.47 21.47 7.54
N ASN A 639 35.09 20.78 6.59
CA ASN A 639 34.69 20.86 5.19
C ASN A 639 33.44 19.99 4.99
N LEU A 640 32.26 20.61 5.03
CA LEU A 640 30.97 19.93 4.89
C LEU A 640 30.83 19.16 3.59
N SER A 641 31.19 19.75 2.45
CA SER A 641 31.00 19.10 1.14
C SER A 641 31.83 17.82 1.03
N SER A 642 33.07 17.84 1.53
CA SER A 642 33.92 16.66 1.62
C SER A 642 33.36 15.61 2.59
N ALA A 643 32.86 16.03 3.76
CA ALA A 643 32.30 15.13 4.77
C ALA A 643 31.02 14.44 4.29
N VAL A 644 30.10 15.19 3.65
CA VAL A 644 28.88 14.66 3.02
C VAL A 644 29.23 13.66 1.92
N ALA A 645 30.07 14.04 0.96
CA ALA A 645 30.47 13.15 -0.13
C ALA A 645 31.14 11.86 0.37
N THR A 646 31.95 11.95 1.43
CA THR A 646 32.60 10.77 2.03
C THR A 646 31.57 9.88 2.73
N SER A 647 30.63 10.47 3.47
CA SER A 647 29.54 9.73 4.13
C SER A 647 28.64 9.03 3.13
N GLU A 648 28.25 9.69 2.04
CA GLU A 648 27.40 9.12 1.00
C GLU A 648 28.10 7.98 0.25
N LYS A 649 29.40 8.15 -0.06
CA LYS A 649 30.22 7.10 -0.67
C LYS A 649 30.33 5.88 0.23
N ALA A 650 30.51 6.06 1.54
CA ALA A 650 30.55 4.97 2.50
C ALA A 650 29.19 4.25 2.60
N ALA A 651 28.08 5.00 2.68
CA ALA A 651 26.73 4.43 2.70
C ALA A 651 26.41 3.64 1.42
N SER A 652 26.80 4.15 0.25
CA SER A 652 26.63 3.46 -1.04
C SER A 652 27.36 2.12 -1.08
N LYS A 653 28.58 2.03 -0.53
CA LYS A 653 29.30 0.75 -0.43
C LYS A 653 28.59 -0.27 0.46
N ILE A 654 28.03 0.18 1.58
CA ILE A 654 27.26 -0.67 2.50
C ILE A 654 26.00 -1.19 1.82
N ASN A 655 25.25 -0.31 1.13
CA ASN A 655 24.06 -0.73 0.39
C ASN A 655 24.40 -1.73 -0.73
N ARG A 656 25.53 -1.57 -1.40
CA ARG A 656 26.00 -2.55 -2.40
C ARG A 656 26.25 -3.92 -1.77
N PHE A 657 26.81 -3.98 -0.56
CA PHE A 657 26.96 -5.25 0.15
C PHE A 657 25.60 -5.90 0.46
N LYS A 658 24.64 -5.10 0.93
CA LYS A 658 23.26 -5.54 1.19
C LYS A 658 22.56 -6.12 -0.04
N GLU A 659 22.77 -5.52 -1.21
CA GLU A 659 22.22 -6.00 -2.48
C GLU A 659 22.91 -7.29 -2.96
N LEU A 660 24.23 -7.38 -2.81
CA LEU A 660 25.02 -8.55 -3.22
C LEU A 660 24.80 -9.77 -2.32
N ALA A 661 24.38 -9.58 -1.07
CA ALA A 661 24.01 -10.66 -0.14
C ALA A 661 22.88 -11.57 -0.64
N VAL A 662 22.20 -11.20 -1.72
CA VAL A 662 21.11 -11.96 -2.36
C VAL A 662 21.64 -12.95 -3.41
N ILE A 663 22.90 -12.83 -3.85
CA ILE A 663 23.48 -13.67 -4.90
C ILE A 663 24.39 -14.72 -4.26
N ASP A 664 24.05 -16.01 -4.43
CA ASP A 664 24.87 -17.13 -3.96
C ASP A 664 26.32 -17.01 -4.45
N GLY A 665 27.26 -16.94 -3.49
CA GLY A 665 28.70 -16.91 -3.73
C GLY A 665 29.34 -15.52 -3.58
N ILE A 666 29.53 -15.06 -2.34
CA ILE A 666 30.28 -13.83 -2.06
C ILE A 666 31.75 -14.18 -1.76
N SER A 667 32.68 -13.59 -2.52
CA SER A 667 34.12 -13.55 -2.15
C SER A 667 34.29 -12.72 -0.88
N GLU A 668 35.31 -12.94 -0.04
CA GLU A 668 35.48 -12.21 1.24
C GLU A 668 35.64 -10.67 1.14
N ILE A 669 35.77 -10.12 -0.08
CA ILE A 669 36.12 -8.72 -0.36
C ILE A 669 34.98 -7.71 -0.05
N PRO A 670 33.68 -7.96 -0.31
CA PRO A 670 32.60 -7.00 -0.05
C PRO A 670 32.27 -6.76 1.43
N ILE A 671 32.46 -7.76 2.30
CA ILE A 671 32.16 -7.65 3.74
C ILE A 671 33.16 -6.70 4.41
N THR A 672 34.46 -6.91 4.16
CA THR A 672 35.53 -6.09 4.73
C THR A 672 35.39 -4.63 4.33
N ASP A 673 35.09 -4.36 3.06
CA ASP A 673 34.84 -3.02 2.53
C ASP A 673 33.62 -2.34 3.18
N ALA A 674 32.53 -3.09 3.42
CA ALA A 674 31.34 -2.58 4.06
C ALA A 674 31.59 -2.23 5.54
N LEU A 675 32.27 -3.12 6.28
CA LEU A 675 32.64 -2.88 7.68
C LEU A 675 33.62 -1.70 7.82
N GLN A 676 34.58 -1.57 6.90
CA GLN A 676 35.47 -0.41 6.88
C GLN A 676 34.70 0.89 6.59
N SER A 677 33.70 0.84 5.70
CA SER A 677 32.83 1.97 5.39
C SER A 677 31.95 2.35 6.59
N LEU A 678 31.46 1.37 7.36
CA LEU A 678 30.75 1.63 8.62
C LEU A 678 31.66 2.33 9.64
N GLN A 679 32.91 1.90 9.78
CA GLN A 679 33.90 2.56 10.64
C GLN A 679 34.17 4.01 10.20
N GLN A 680 34.14 4.29 8.89
CA GLN A 680 34.23 5.67 8.38
C GLN A 680 33.00 6.48 8.79
N ILE A 681 31.78 5.93 8.66
CA ILE A 681 30.55 6.59 9.10
C ILE A 681 30.58 6.87 10.60
N LYS A 682 30.98 5.91 11.45
CA LYS A 682 31.12 6.10 12.91
C LYS A 682 32.06 7.22 13.30
N LYS A 683 33.12 7.45 12.52
CA LYS A 683 34.08 8.54 12.75
C LYS A 683 33.56 9.89 12.27
N LEU A 684 32.81 9.90 11.18
CA LEU A 684 32.35 11.13 10.52
C LEU A 684 31.02 11.64 11.09
N ARG A 685 30.03 10.77 11.23
CA ARG A 685 28.66 11.11 11.62
C ARG A 685 28.49 11.06 13.14
N HIS A 686 27.61 11.91 13.65
CA HIS A 686 27.29 11.96 15.07
C HIS A 686 26.73 10.59 15.55
N PRO A 687 27.00 10.15 16.80
CA PRO A 687 26.51 8.87 17.31
C PRO A 687 25.00 8.71 17.30
N TYR A 688 24.25 9.82 17.33
CA TYR A 688 22.78 9.85 17.24
C TYR A 688 22.27 10.25 15.86
N SER A 689 23.07 10.03 14.81
CA SER A 689 22.65 10.34 13.44
C SER A 689 21.84 9.20 12.84
N LYS A 690 20.84 9.55 12.03
CA LYS A 690 20.04 8.59 11.26
C LYS A 690 20.90 7.80 10.27
N ALA A 691 21.89 8.45 9.66
CA ALA A 691 22.80 7.81 8.71
C ALA A 691 23.60 6.66 9.35
N LEU A 692 23.97 6.78 10.64
CA LEU A 692 24.62 5.69 11.36
C LEU A 692 23.66 4.53 11.63
N ALA A 693 22.46 4.81 12.12
CA ALA A 693 21.43 3.78 12.34
C ALA A 693 21.14 3.00 11.04
N GLN A 694 20.92 3.71 9.92
CA GLN A 694 20.67 3.09 8.62
C GLN A 694 21.84 2.25 8.10
N ALA A 695 23.08 2.67 8.38
CA ALA A 695 24.26 1.89 8.01
C ALA A 695 24.38 0.60 8.83
N GLU A 696 24.05 0.66 10.13
CA GLU A 696 23.98 -0.52 11.00
C GLU A 696 22.86 -1.47 10.56
N ASP A 697 21.65 -0.95 10.28
CA ASP A 697 20.51 -1.74 9.76
C ASP A 697 20.84 -2.44 8.45
N ALA A 698 21.46 -1.73 7.50
CA ALA A 698 21.82 -2.30 6.21
C ALA A 698 22.85 -3.43 6.32
N ILE A 699 23.80 -3.32 7.26
CA ILE A 699 24.77 -4.38 7.55
C ILE A 699 24.09 -5.55 8.25
N ALA A 700 23.20 -5.27 9.21
CA ALA A 700 22.43 -6.31 9.89
C ALA A 700 21.58 -7.13 8.91
N GLU A 701 20.88 -6.47 8.00
CA GLU A 701 20.06 -7.10 6.95
C GLU A 701 20.93 -7.97 6.03
N ALA A 702 22.12 -7.49 5.67
CA ALA A 702 23.06 -8.24 4.83
C ALA A 702 23.60 -9.50 5.54
N PHE A 703 23.97 -9.39 6.83
CA PHE A 703 24.41 -10.53 7.63
C PHE A 703 23.30 -11.57 7.84
N ALA A 704 22.07 -11.11 8.07
CA ALA A 704 20.91 -11.98 8.19
C ALA A 704 20.69 -12.79 6.89
N LYS A 705 20.82 -12.14 5.72
CA LYS A 705 20.67 -12.78 4.39
C LYS A 705 21.73 -13.85 4.12
N ILE A 706 22.96 -13.68 4.59
CA ILE A 706 24.03 -14.69 4.45
C ILE A 706 24.04 -15.75 5.56
N GLY A 707 23.07 -15.68 6.50
CA GLY A 707 22.90 -16.65 7.58
C GLY A 707 23.74 -16.40 8.85
N ASP A 708 24.48 -15.30 8.94
CA ASP A 708 25.25 -14.94 10.15
C ASP A 708 24.36 -14.16 11.15
N GLN A 709 23.62 -14.92 11.95
CA GLN A 709 22.66 -14.37 12.91
C GLN A 709 23.34 -13.60 14.06
N GLU A 710 24.58 -13.96 14.42
CA GLU A 710 25.30 -13.31 15.51
C GLU A 710 25.69 -11.88 15.14
N GLN A 711 26.29 -11.69 13.96
CA GLN A 711 26.62 -10.36 13.46
C GLN A 711 25.36 -9.56 13.17
N ALA A 712 24.33 -10.17 12.57
CA ALA A 712 23.06 -9.52 12.31
C ALA A 712 22.46 -8.92 13.60
N ARG A 713 22.36 -9.73 14.67
CA ARG A 713 21.86 -9.27 15.97
C ARG A 713 22.68 -8.12 16.54
N LYS A 714 24.01 -8.22 16.51
CA LYS A 714 24.91 -7.19 17.04
C LYS A 714 24.72 -5.83 16.35
N HIS A 715 24.58 -5.84 15.02
CA HIS A 715 24.35 -4.63 14.24
C HIS A 715 22.93 -4.09 14.45
N CYS A 716 21.91 -4.95 14.59
CA CYS A 716 20.56 -4.55 15.00
C CYS A 716 20.56 -3.87 16.38
N GLU A 717 21.22 -4.46 17.39
CA GLU A 717 21.31 -3.87 18.74
C GLU A 717 21.97 -2.49 18.70
N ALA A 718 23.05 -2.34 17.91
CA ALA A 718 23.71 -1.05 17.71
C ALA A 718 22.77 -0.01 17.08
N SER A 719 22.00 -0.40 16.05
CA SER A 719 21.01 0.48 15.44
C SER A 719 19.89 0.87 16.41
N ILE A 720 19.32 -0.09 17.14
CA ILE A 720 18.27 0.15 18.14
C ILE A 720 18.77 1.12 19.20
N MET A 721 20.02 1.00 19.68
CA MET A 721 20.59 1.95 20.63
C MET A 721 20.63 3.38 20.09
N VAL A 722 20.96 3.56 18.81
CA VAL A 722 20.95 4.87 18.16
C VAL A 722 19.53 5.43 18.07
N VAL A 723 18.58 4.63 17.56
CA VAL A 723 17.18 5.04 17.34
C VAL A 723 16.47 5.33 18.66
N THR A 724 16.60 4.45 19.65
CA THR A 724 16.01 4.66 20.99
C THR A 724 16.58 5.89 21.67
N SER A 725 17.86 6.21 21.47
CA SER A 725 18.44 7.46 21.98
C SER A 725 17.86 8.72 21.32
N ILE A 726 17.52 8.66 20.02
CA ILE A 726 16.85 9.74 19.29
C ILE A 726 15.38 9.86 19.74
N ILE A 727 14.68 8.74 19.88
CA ILE A 727 13.26 8.69 20.27
C ILE A 727 13.05 9.04 21.75
N ALA A 728 13.94 8.62 22.64
CA ALA A 728 13.87 8.96 24.07
C ALA A 728 14.01 10.47 24.31
N GLN A 729 14.76 11.18 23.46
CA GLN A 729 14.82 12.65 23.47
C GLN A 729 13.50 13.32 23.06
N ILE A 730 12.59 12.55 22.45
CA ILE A 730 11.27 13.01 22.02
C ILE A 730 10.19 12.50 23.00
N SER A 731 10.39 11.36 23.66
CA SER A 731 9.32 10.56 24.27
C SER A 731 9.27 10.57 25.79
N ASN A 732 9.58 11.69 26.47
CA ASN A 732 9.36 11.83 27.93
C ASN A 732 7.88 11.93 28.33
N SER A 733 7.03 11.12 27.70
CA SER A 733 5.74 10.70 28.24
C SER A 733 5.64 9.17 28.40
N PHE A 734 6.70 8.40 28.09
CA PHE A 734 6.66 6.93 28.10
C PHE A 734 7.40 6.27 29.28
N THR A 735 8.27 6.98 29.99
CA THR A 735 9.19 6.36 30.96
C THR A 735 8.81 6.50 32.43
N GLU A 736 7.65 7.08 32.77
CA GLU A 736 7.28 7.20 34.19
C GLU A 736 6.42 6.08 34.77
N LYS A 737 5.92 5.07 34.02
CA LYS A 737 5.03 4.06 34.65
C LYS A 737 5.14 2.58 34.32
N TYR A 738 6.05 2.10 33.48
CA TYR A 738 6.20 0.64 33.33
C TYR A 738 7.66 0.19 33.31
N ASN A 739 8.16 -0.10 34.52
CA ASN A 739 9.24 -1.06 34.71
C ASN A 739 8.86 -2.40 34.06
N GLY A 740 9.65 -2.82 33.07
CA GLY A 740 9.74 -4.21 32.64
C GLY A 740 8.63 -4.69 31.71
N ARG A 741 8.80 -4.47 30.41
CA ARG A 741 8.60 -5.49 29.36
C ARG A 741 9.05 -4.92 28.03
N ASN A 742 10.11 -5.54 27.48
CA ASN A 742 10.49 -5.41 26.09
C ASN A 742 9.28 -5.74 25.20
N VAL A 743 8.93 -4.83 24.29
CA VAL A 743 8.03 -5.15 23.18
C VAL A 743 8.79 -4.74 21.91
N LEU A 744 9.28 -5.79 21.24
CA LEU A 744 9.77 -5.81 19.87
C LEU A 744 8.63 -5.57 18.89
#